data_AF-A0A835NQ95-F1
#
_entry.id   AF-A0A835NQ95-F1
#
_cell.length_a   1.000
_cell.length_b   1.000
_cell.length_c   1.000
_cell.angle_alpha   90.00
_cell.angle_beta   90.00
_cell.angle_gamma   90.00
#
_symmetry.space_group_name_H-M   'P 1'
#
loop_
_entity.id
_entity.type
_entity.pdbx_description
1 polymer ?
#
loop_
_entity_poly.entity_id
_entity_poly.type
_entity_poly.pdbx_seq_one_letter_code
_entity_poly.pdbx_strand_id
1 'polypeptide(L)'
;MPKALAYFEQLKISQDAWQVCAEALAQSIYRNVYHIASSNTVFFSSDDHIKFFCFQVLEHQVKFKYSELTEVQQQMLNPQPEKTFIRNKAAQVFALLFVTEYLTKWPKFFFDILSVVDLNPRGVDMYLRILMAVDAELVDRDEARRNTLLKDTMREQCIPSLVESWYQILQNYQYNNSELTCQCLEVVGAYVSWIDLSLIANERFINMLLGHMSVEVLREEACDCLFEIVNKGMDPIDKTKLVESLCQVLQSAGLFSIDQEDDVDFLARFSKLINGMGQALIASWTKLIKNGDMKSAQDTLQAIEAKVALMLQLLIHEDDDISSNIIGFCYDYLHILKQAIMLAVMKKLTYDEEYNFENEGEDEAMFVEYRKQLKLLLDRLAQVSPELLLASVRRVFNTTLQSWQTTRFMEVEVAIRLLYMLAEALPVSHGAHFSGDVTKATALQDMMRTMAFLDHRGLRHTSPKVRSRTAYLFSRFVKSLNKQMNPFIEDVLNRIQDLMELSPPENGYQALLSSDDQLFIYETAGVLIVNSEYSAERKQVLMRNLLTPLMEKFKVLLEKLMMAQDEDRQMALADCLSHAVGFASRTSKAFSNKQTVKQCGCSEVYLDCLQTFLPALSCPLQKEVLRSGVRTFLHRMIICLEEEVLPFIPSASEHMLKDCEAKDLQEFIPLINQITAKFKTVTGSGMSEVIANQGGKDGPVGFADFVYKHIVPACFLAPLKQTFDLADAQTVLEFCQALQQPDAKVFKNYLKEAEAAETLPSHSMSPAVVVAVQEEEFHAS
;
A
#
# COMPACT_ATOMS: atom_id res chain seq x y z
N MET A 1 -53.14 -17.35 38.38
CA MET A 1 -52.23 -17.07 37.25
C MET A 1 -51.20 -18.18 36.96
N PRO A 2 -50.41 -18.72 37.92
CA PRO A 2 -49.33 -19.67 37.60
C PRO A 2 -49.81 -20.99 36.96
N LYS A 3 -50.97 -21.50 37.39
CA LYS A 3 -51.57 -22.72 36.82
C LYS A 3 -52.08 -22.53 35.38
N ALA A 4 -52.52 -21.34 35.00
CA ALA A 4 -53.00 -21.05 33.63
C ALA A 4 -51.82 -20.93 32.65
N LEU A 5 -50.76 -20.23 33.05
CA LEU A 5 -49.51 -20.18 32.28
C LEU A 5 -48.86 -21.56 32.12
N ALA A 6 -48.81 -22.35 33.20
CA ALA A 6 -48.32 -23.73 33.13
C ALA A 6 -49.19 -24.62 32.22
N TYR A 7 -50.51 -24.44 32.24
CA TYR A 7 -51.43 -25.14 31.34
C TYR A 7 -51.22 -24.74 29.87
N PHE A 8 -50.99 -23.46 29.58
CA PHE A 8 -50.69 -22.99 28.24
C PHE A 8 -49.34 -23.49 27.71
N GLU A 9 -48.30 -23.54 28.54
CA GLU A 9 -47.02 -24.17 28.16
C GLU A 9 -47.15 -25.70 27.99
N GLN A 10 -47.98 -26.37 28.80
CA GLN A 10 -48.30 -27.79 28.61
C GLN A 10 -49.09 -28.05 27.33
N LEU A 11 -50.03 -27.16 26.97
CA LEU A 11 -50.78 -27.24 25.72
C LEU A 11 -49.86 -27.14 24.49
N LYS A 12 -48.82 -26.30 24.51
CA LYS A 12 -47.84 -26.24 23.41
C LYS A 12 -47.13 -27.58 23.17
N ILE A 13 -46.97 -28.40 24.20
CA ILE A 13 -46.20 -29.67 24.15
C ILE A 13 -47.11 -30.89 23.88
N SER A 14 -48.39 -30.79 24.24
CA SER A 14 -49.40 -31.87 24.10
C SER A 14 -49.66 -32.26 22.64
N GLN A 15 -49.93 -33.54 22.39
CA GLN A 15 -50.18 -34.09 21.03
C GLN A 15 -51.55 -33.69 20.46
N ASP A 16 -52.57 -33.49 21.31
CA ASP A 16 -53.95 -33.22 20.86
C ASP A 16 -54.32 -31.72 20.93
N ALA A 17 -53.39 -30.87 21.40
CA ALA A 17 -53.66 -29.45 21.60
C ALA A 17 -53.92 -28.68 20.31
N TRP A 18 -53.38 -29.14 19.18
CA TRP A 18 -53.63 -28.51 17.89
C TRP A 18 -55.09 -28.69 17.45
N GLN A 19 -55.72 -29.84 17.73
CA GLN A 19 -57.13 -30.10 17.40
C GLN A 19 -58.03 -29.17 18.19
N VAL A 20 -57.77 -29.01 19.49
CA VAL A 20 -58.53 -28.09 20.36
C VAL A 20 -58.36 -26.64 19.90
N CYS A 21 -57.15 -26.23 19.50
CA CYS A 21 -56.90 -24.88 19.01
C CYS A 21 -57.51 -24.63 17.63
N ALA A 22 -57.46 -25.62 16.73
CA ALA A 22 -58.08 -25.57 15.41
C ALA A 22 -59.61 -25.50 15.51
N GLU A 23 -60.22 -26.35 16.33
CA GLU A 23 -61.66 -26.31 16.62
C GLU A 23 -62.07 -25.01 17.30
N ALA A 24 -61.27 -24.46 18.22
CA ALA A 24 -61.57 -23.18 18.86
C ALA A 24 -61.56 -22.02 17.86
N LEU A 25 -60.60 -22.01 16.92
CA LEU A 25 -60.56 -21.05 15.82
C LEU A 25 -61.77 -21.24 14.89
N ALA A 26 -62.14 -22.49 14.57
CA ALA A 26 -63.32 -22.81 13.75
C ALA A 26 -64.65 -22.45 14.44
N GLN A 27 -64.78 -22.65 15.75
CA GLN A 27 -65.99 -22.36 16.50
C GLN A 27 -66.17 -20.86 16.79
N SER A 28 -65.07 -20.11 16.94
CA SER A 28 -65.11 -18.63 16.97
C SER A 28 -65.75 -18.06 15.69
N ILE A 29 -65.56 -18.74 14.54
CA ILE A 29 -66.21 -18.38 13.26
C ILE A 29 -67.73 -18.61 13.32
N TYR A 30 -68.21 -19.72 13.90
CA TYR A 30 -69.65 -20.00 14.01
C TYR A 30 -70.37 -19.13 15.06
N ARG A 31 -69.69 -18.70 16.12
CA ARG A 31 -70.30 -17.85 17.18
C ARG A 31 -70.73 -16.48 16.65
N ASN A 32 -70.04 -15.95 15.64
CA ASN A 32 -70.40 -14.68 15.00
C ASN A 32 -71.54 -14.81 13.97
N VAL A 33 -71.84 -16.01 13.49
CA VAL A 33 -72.97 -16.26 12.57
C VAL A 33 -74.29 -16.42 13.33
N TYR A 34 -74.26 -16.78 14.62
CA TYR A 34 -75.43 -16.84 15.51
C TYR A 34 -75.83 -15.49 16.16
N HIS A 35 -75.57 -14.36 15.50
CA HIS A 35 -76.12 -13.08 15.94
C HIS A 35 -77.58 -12.91 15.44
N ILE A 36 -78.47 -13.81 15.87
CA ILE A 36 -79.91 -13.57 15.85
C ILE A 36 -80.35 -13.27 17.28
N ALA A 37 -80.64 -11.98 17.50
CA ALA A 37 -81.59 -11.45 18.48
C ALA A 37 -81.61 -12.09 19.88
N SER A 38 -80.78 -11.59 20.78
CA SER A 38 -81.20 -11.02 22.07
C SER A 38 -80.02 -10.89 23.04
N SER A 39 -80.03 -9.79 23.80
CA SER A 39 -79.16 -9.48 24.95
C SER A 39 -77.93 -8.61 24.64
N ASN A 40 -78.08 -7.31 24.93
CA ASN A 40 -77.03 -6.29 24.98
C ASN A 40 -75.99 -6.58 26.09
N THR A 41 -75.03 -7.47 25.84
CA THR A 41 -73.82 -7.53 26.66
C THR A 41 -72.58 -7.79 25.80
N VAL A 42 -71.85 -6.72 25.53
CA VAL A 42 -70.60 -6.66 24.76
C VAL A 42 -69.46 -7.21 25.64
N PHE A 43 -69.04 -8.46 25.42
CA PHE A 43 -67.82 -9.06 25.98
C PHE A 43 -66.75 -9.13 24.85
N PHE A 44 -65.84 -8.14 24.78
CA PHE A 44 -64.98 -7.97 23.59
C PHE A 44 -63.46 -8.01 23.81
N SER A 45 -62.94 -8.50 24.95
CA SER A 45 -61.47 -8.47 25.19
C SER A 45 -60.78 -9.83 25.35
N SER A 46 -61.51 -10.93 25.46
CA SER A 46 -60.92 -12.24 25.79
C SER A 46 -60.64 -13.13 24.57
N ASP A 47 -61.32 -12.91 23.44
CA ASP A 47 -61.27 -13.81 22.27
C ASP A 47 -59.98 -13.63 21.46
N ASP A 48 -59.52 -12.40 21.24
CA ASP A 48 -58.35 -12.10 20.39
C ASP A 48 -57.03 -12.69 20.92
N HIS A 49 -56.81 -12.64 22.24
CA HIS A 49 -55.63 -13.24 22.87
C HIS A 49 -55.68 -14.77 22.85
N ILE A 50 -56.88 -15.35 22.93
CA ILE A 50 -57.09 -16.79 22.79
C ILE A 50 -56.81 -17.21 21.35
N LYS A 51 -57.33 -16.48 20.35
CA LYS A 51 -57.03 -16.71 18.92
C LYS A 51 -55.54 -16.65 18.64
N PHE A 52 -54.86 -15.61 19.13
CA PHE A 52 -53.41 -15.47 18.98
C PHE A 52 -52.66 -16.64 19.61
N PHE A 53 -53.05 -17.06 20.82
CA PHE A 53 -52.47 -18.21 21.49
C PHE A 53 -52.74 -19.51 20.70
N CYS A 54 -53.93 -19.70 20.14
CA CYS A 54 -54.27 -20.85 19.29
C CYS A 54 -53.37 -20.88 18.04
N PHE A 55 -53.18 -19.75 17.35
CA PHE A 55 -52.23 -19.68 16.24
C PHE A 55 -50.79 -19.92 16.69
N GLN A 56 -50.38 -19.49 17.88
CA GLN A 56 -49.05 -19.77 18.44
C GLN A 56 -48.85 -21.26 18.74
N VAL A 57 -49.88 -21.96 19.21
CA VAL A 57 -49.84 -23.42 19.40
C VAL A 57 -49.76 -24.12 18.04
N LEU A 58 -50.56 -23.70 17.06
CA LEU A 58 -50.50 -24.26 15.70
C LEU A 58 -49.12 -24.03 15.06
N GLU A 59 -48.56 -22.84 15.18
CA GLU A 59 -47.21 -22.53 14.69
C GLU A 59 -46.15 -23.46 15.31
N HIS A 60 -46.18 -23.64 16.64
CA HIS A 60 -45.24 -24.52 17.33
C HIS A 60 -45.40 -25.99 16.87
N GLN A 61 -46.64 -26.44 16.69
CA GLN A 61 -46.90 -27.83 16.26
C GLN A 61 -46.45 -28.07 14.83
N VAL A 62 -46.71 -27.14 13.90
CA VAL A 62 -46.22 -27.23 12.50
C VAL A 62 -44.69 -27.24 12.45
N LYS A 63 -44.01 -26.46 13.31
CA LYS A 63 -42.53 -26.42 13.38
C LYS A 63 -41.92 -27.72 13.92
N PHE A 64 -42.53 -28.37 14.91
CA PHE A 64 -41.88 -29.45 15.67
C PHE A 64 -42.48 -30.85 15.46
N LYS A 65 -43.67 -31.01 14.86
CA LYS A 65 -44.32 -32.31 14.62
C LYS A 65 -45.08 -32.32 13.29
N TYR A 66 -44.44 -32.90 12.26
CA TYR A 66 -45.05 -33.16 10.96
C TYR A 66 -46.15 -34.23 11.05
N SER A 67 -47.44 -33.85 11.05
CA SER A 67 -48.55 -34.69 10.53
C SER A 67 -49.94 -34.06 10.67
N GLU A 68 -50.66 -34.01 9.53
CA GLU A 68 -52.13 -34.00 9.38
C GLU A 68 -52.93 -32.73 9.77
N LEU A 69 -52.66 -31.59 9.13
CA LEU A 69 -53.47 -30.36 9.27
C LEU A 69 -54.46 -30.11 8.10
N THR A 70 -54.78 -31.14 7.32
CA THR A 70 -55.59 -31.03 6.09
C THR A 70 -57.01 -30.48 6.30
N GLU A 71 -57.62 -30.73 7.47
CA GLU A 71 -59.00 -30.25 7.76
C GLU A 71 -59.06 -28.79 8.25
N VAL A 72 -57.94 -28.25 8.75
CA VAL A 72 -57.89 -26.88 9.32
C VAL A 72 -57.68 -25.82 8.22
N GLN A 73 -57.11 -26.25 7.08
CA GLN A 73 -56.75 -25.39 5.94
C GLN A 73 -57.96 -24.63 5.36
N GLN A 74 -59.12 -25.28 5.21
CA GLN A 74 -60.31 -24.65 4.61
C GLN A 74 -61.07 -23.74 5.59
N GLN A 75 -60.98 -24.00 6.90
CA GLN A 75 -61.72 -23.24 7.90
C GLN A 75 -61.00 -21.96 8.34
N MET A 76 -59.67 -21.92 8.26
CA MET A 76 -58.85 -20.74 8.58
C MET A 76 -58.85 -19.64 7.51
N LEU A 77 -59.30 -19.93 6.29
CA LEU A 77 -59.25 -19.00 5.14
C LEU A 77 -60.45 -18.04 5.04
N ASN A 78 -61.36 -18.02 6.02
CA ASN A 78 -62.59 -17.22 5.93
C ASN A 78 -62.31 -15.73 6.30
N PRO A 79 -62.53 -14.75 5.39
CA PRO A 79 -62.13 -13.35 5.59
C PRO A 79 -63.06 -12.57 6.56
N GLN A 80 -62.95 -12.86 7.86
CA GLN A 80 -63.60 -12.09 8.92
C GLN A 80 -62.76 -10.85 9.31
N PRO A 81 -63.37 -9.77 9.84
CA PRO A 81 -62.62 -8.60 10.30
C PRO A 81 -61.82 -8.94 11.56
N GLU A 82 -60.52 -9.16 11.41
CA GLU A 82 -59.60 -9.45 12.52
C GLU A 82 -58.51 -8.39 12.68
N LYS A 83 -57.96 -8.26 13.90
CA LYS A 83 -56.87 -7.31 14.20
C LYS A 83 -55.58 -7.71 13.48
N THR A 84 -54.77 -6.72 13.12
CA THR A 84 -53.53 -6.89 12.34
C THR A 84 -52.57 -7.94 12.91
N PHE A 85 -52.39 -7.98 14.24
CA PHE A 85 -51.50 -8.97 14.85
C PHE A 85 -52.00 -10.43 14.72
N ILE A 86 -53.32 -10.63 14.63
CA ILE A 86 -53.91 -11.97 14.43
C ILE A 86 -53.72 -12.38 12.97
N ARG A 87 -53.99 -11.48 12.02
CA ARG A 87 -53.75 -11.70 10.57
C ARG A 87 -52.29 -12.04 10.28
N ASN A 88 -51.36 -11.30 10.87
CA ASN A 88 -49.93 -11.59 10.76
C ASN A 88 -49.58 -12.97 11.33
N LYS A 89 -50.19 -13.35 12.46
CA LYS A 89 -49.96 -14.68 13.05
C LYS A 89 -50.53 -15.80 12.20
N ALA A 90 -51.72 -15.61 11.63
CA ALA A 90 -52.31 -16.54 10.68
C ALA A 90 -51.42 -16.71 9.44
N ALA A 91 -50.92 -15.61 8.86
CA ALA A 91 -50.01 -15.64 7.72
C ALA A 91 -48.72 -16.43 8.01
N GLN A 92 -48.14 -16.30 9.21
CA GLN A 92 -46.99 -17.10 9.63
C GLN A 92 -47.30 -18.60 9.68
N VAL A 93 -48.47 -18.99 10.20
CA VAL A 93 -48.90 -20.40 10.21
C VAL A 93 -49.06 -20.94 8.79
N PHE A 94 -49.66 -20.15 7.88
CA PHE A 94 -49.78 -20.53 6.47
C PHE A 94 -48.42 -20.65 5.76
N ALA A 95 -47.46 -19.79 6.06
CA ALA A 95 -46.11 -19.88 5.49
C ALA A 95 -45.38 -21.16 5.94
N LEU A 96 -45.53 -21.56 7.20
CA LEU A 96 -44.97 -22.82 7.71
C LEU A 96 -45.65 -24.05 7.07
N LEU A 97 -46.97 -24.00 6.88
CA LEU A 97 -47.71 -25.02 6.13
C LEU A 97 -47.24 -25.09 4.67
N PHE A 98 -47.01 -23.96 4.02
CA PHE A 98 -46.44 -23.92 2.68
C PHE A 98 -45.07 -24.61 2.63
N VAL A 99 -44.15 -24.26 3.52
CA VAL A 99 -42.79 -24.83 3.59
C VAL A 99 -42.81 -26.35 3.74
N THR A 100 -43.76 -26.87 4.51
CA THR A 100 -43.86 -28.29 4.88
C THR A 100 -44.64 -29.11 3.85
N GLU A 101 -45.65 -28.55 3.21
CA GLU A 101 -46.64 -29.30 2.42
C GLU A 101 -46.64 -28.99 0.92
N TYR A 102 -46.10 -27.84 0.47
CA TYR A 102 -46.24 -27.39 -0.93
C TYR A 102 -45.70 -28.39 -1.96
N LEU A 103 -44.54 -29.00 -1.71
CA LEU A 103 -43.92 -29.93 -2.66
C LEU A 103 -44.62 -31.28 -2.78
N THR A 104 -45.50 -31.64 -1.85
CA THR A 104 -46.06 -33.00 -1.77
C THR A 104 -47.57 -33.01 -1.62
N LYS A 105 -48.11 -32.39 -0.58
CA LYS A 105 -49.53 -32.51 -0.19
C LYS A 105 -50.37 -31.37 -0.74
N TRP A 106 -49.81 -30.16 -0.86
CA TRP A 106 -50.56 -28.97 -1.24
C TRP A 106 -49.91 -28.17 -2.40
N PRO A 107 -49.72 -28.77 -3.59
CA PRO A 107 -49.08 -28.09 -4.72
C PRO A 107 -49.89 -26.92 -5.30
N LYS A 108 -51.21 -26.88 -5.06
CA LYS A 108 -52.11 -25.80 -5.49
C LYS A 108 -52.29 -24.67 -4.47
N PHE A 109 -51.47 -24.64 -3.42
CA PHE A 109 -51.51 -23.68 -2.30
C PHE A 109 -51.97 -22.27 -2.70
N PHE A 110 -51.27 -21.61 -3.63
CA PHE A 110 -51.59 -20.23 -4.01
C PHE A 110 -52.91 -20.09 -4.78
N PHE A 111 -53.25 -21.05 -5.63
CA PHE A 111 -54.50 -21.02 -6.39
C PHE A 111 -55.71 -21.24 -5.47
N ASP A 112 -55.58 -22.16 -4.51
CA ASP A 112 -56.63 -22.42 -3.54
C ASP A 112 -56.84 -21.20 -2.64
N ILE A 113 -55.76 -20.59 -2.13
CA ILE A 113 -55.84 -19.34 -1.36
C ILE A 113 -56.53 -18.25 -2.18
N LEU A 114 -56.06 -17.96 -3.40
CA LEU A 114 -56.68 -16.95 -4.26
C LEU A 114 -58.17 -17.22 -4.53
N SER A 115 -58.57 -18.49 -4.67
CA SER A 115 -59.95 -18.88 -4.91
C SER A 115 -60.88 -18.70 -3.71
N VAL A 116 -60.36 -18.84 -2.48
CA VAL A 116 -61.16 -18.70 -1.25
C VAL A 116 -61.26 -17.25 -0.81
N VAL A 117 -60.20 -16.51 -1.06
CA VAL A 117 -59.99 -15.16 -0.56
C VAL A 117 -60.82 -14.13 -1.36
N ASP A 118 -61.14 -14.43 -2.63
CA ASP A 118 -61.73 -13.54 -3.63
C ASP A 118 -60.92 -12.22 -3.81
N LEU A 119 -61.08 -11.52 -4.93
CA LEU A 119 -60.43 -10.21 -5.16
C LEU A 119 -61.08 -9.08 -4.35
N ASN A 120 -61.58 -9.36 -3.15
CA ASN A 120 -62.10 -8.35 -2.22
C ASN A 120 -60.95 -7.75 -1.37
N PRO A 121 -61.11 -6.52 -0.82
CA PRO A 121 -60.02 -5.84 -0.13
C PRO A 121 -59.42 -6.61 1.06
N ARG A 122 -60.27 -7.30 1.83
CA ARG A 122 -59.85 -8.03 3.04
C ARG A 122 -59.09 -9.29 2.69
N GLY A 123 -59.57 -9.95 1.65
CA GLY A 123 -58.93 -11.12 1.11
C GLY A 123 -57.55 -10.78 0.58
N VAL A 124 -57.45 -9.74 -0.26
CA VAL A 124 -56.18 -9.26 -0.81
C VAL A 124 -55.17 -8.94 0.30
N ASP A 125 -55.58 -8.26 1.38
CA ASP A 125 -54.69 -8.03 2.55
C ASP A 125 -54.13 -9.35 3.13
N MET A 126 -54.99 -10.35 3.35
CA MET A 126 -54.54 -11.64 3.89
C MET A 126 -53.60 -12.36 2.91
N TYR A 127 -53.92 -12.34 1.62
CA TYR A 127 -53.10 -12.93 0.57
C TYR A 127 -51.71 -12.30 0.51
N LEU A 128 -51.61 -10.97 0.51
CA LEU A 128 -50.33 -10.26 0.49
C LEU A 128 -49.49 -10.53 1.75
N ARG A 129 -50.12 -10.59 2.94
CA ARG A 129 -49.44 -10.96 4.19
C ARG A 129 -48.90 -12.39 4.15
N ILE A 130 -49.66 -13.34 3.59
CA ILE A 130 -49.20 -14.72 3.40
C ILE A 130 -47.98 -14.75 2.47
N LEU A 131 -48.00 -14.00 1.37
CA LEU A 131 -46.86 -13.92 0.45
C LEU A 131 -45.60 -13.36 1.12
N MET A 132 -45.73 -12.31 1.93
CA MET A 132 -44.60 -11.78 2.71
C MET A 132 -44.09 -12.77 3.75
N ALA A 133 -44.99 -13.48 4.44
CA ALA A 133 -44.59 -14.50 5.40
C ALA A 133 -43.89 -15.69 4.72
N VAL A 134 -44.34 -16.08 3.53
CA VAL A 134 -43.69 -17.12 2.71
C VAL A 134 -42.27 -16.68 2.31
N ASP A 135 -42.10 -15.45 1.83
CA ASP A 135 -40.76 -14.95 1.47
C ASP A 135 -39.81 -14.96 2.68
N ALA A 136 -40.27 -14.51 3.85
CA ALA A 136 -39.48 -14.51 5.08
C ALA A 136 -38.94 -15.91 5.45
N GLU A 137 -39.75 -16.97 5.30
CA GLU A 137 -39.33 -18.36 5.54
C GLU A 137 -38.36 -18.89 4.44
N LEU A 138 -38.46 -18.35 3.23
CA LEU A 138 -37.63 -18.74 2.08
C LEU A 138 -36.27 -18.01 2.02
N VAL A 139 -36.10 -16.92 2.78
CA VAL A 139 -34.85 -16.15 2.89
C VAL A 139 -33.92 -16.72 3.97
N ASP A 140 -34.43 -17.54 4.89
CA ASP A 140 -33.64 -18.17 5.95
C ASP A 140 -32.49 -19.02 5.38
N ARG A 141 -31.28 -18.83 5.93
CA ARG A 141 -30.02 -19.42 5.43
C ARG A 141 -29.77 -20.81 6.01
N ASP A 142 -30.34 -21.14 7.16
CA ASP A 142 -30.08 -22.41 7.84
C ASP A 142 -30.66 -23.63 7.08
N GLU A 143 -31.66 -23.40 6.21
CA GLU A 143 -32.32 -24.43 5.40
C GLU A 143 -32.19 -24.21 3.88
N ALA A 144 -31.03 -23.72 3.44
CA ALA A 144 -30.78 -23.30 2.05
C ALA A 144 -31.17 -24.33 0.96
N ARG A 145 -30.99 -25.63 1.20
CA ARG A 145 -31.32 -26.68 0.21
C ARG A 145 -32.82 -26.82 -0.02
N ARG A 146 -33.62 -26.81 1.06
CA ARG A 146 -35.09 -26.85 0.99
C ARG A 146 -35.62 -25.59 0.33
N ASN A 147 -35.10 -24.42 0.74
CA ASN A 147 -35.48 -23.12 0.20
C ASN A 147 -35.20 -23.00 -1.29
N THR A 148 -34.07 -23.54 -1.77
CA THR A 148 -33.76 -23.58 -3.21
C THR A 148 -34.80 -24.42 -3.98
N LEU A 149 -35.11 -25.62 -3.50
CA LEU A 149 -36.09 -26.51 -4.15
C LEU A 149 -37.50 -25.90 -4.21
N LEU A 150 -37.93 -25.24 -3.12
CA LEU A 150 -39.22 -24.54 -3.08
C LEU A 150 -39.26 -23.39 -4.09
N LYS A 151 -38.23 -22.54 -4.12
CA LYS A 151 -38.15 -21.41 -5.07
C LYS A 151 -38.15 -21.90 -6.52
N ASP A 152 -37.40 -22.94 -6.84
CA ASP A 152 -37.37 -23.52 -8.19
C ASP A 152 -38.73 -24.07 -8.60
N THR A 153 -39.40 -24.81 -7.70
CA THR A 153 -40.74 -25.33 -7.95
C THR A 153 -41.77 -24.20 -8.15
N MET A 154 -41.69 -23.14 -7.34
CA MET A 154 -42.57 -21.97 -7.49
C MET A 154 -42.36 -21.27 -8.84
N ARG A 155 -41.11 -21.07 -9.26
CA ARG A 155 -40.77 -20.44 -10.55
C ARG A 155 -41.42 -21.18 -11.73
N GLU A 156 -41.44 -22.50 -11.67
CA GLU A 156 -42.03 -23.35 -12.71
C GLU A 156 -43.57 -23.37 -12.66
N GLN A 157 -44.17 -23.35 -11.46
CA GLN A 157 -45.59 -23.69 -11.31
C GLN A 157 -46.52 -22.49 -11.08
N CYS A 158 -46.11 -21.48 -10.30
CA CYS A 158 -47.04 -20.45 -9.83
C CYS A 158 -46.58 -19.00 -10.06
N ILE A 159 -45.27 -18.72 -10.11
CA ILE A 159 -44.75 -17.35 -10.18
C ILE A 159 -45.38 -16.50 -11.31
N PRO A 160 -45.51 -16.98 -12.56
CA PRO A 160 -46.15 -16.17 -13.61
C PRO A 160 -47.60 -15.78 -13.28
N SER A 161 -48.35 -16.67 -12.62
CA SER A 161 -49.73 -16.40 -12.19
C SER A 161 -49.78 -15.45 -10.99
N LEU A 162 -48.80 -15.53 -10.08
CA LEU A 162 -48.66 -14.58 -8.97
C LEU A 162 -48.31 -13.18 -9.49
N VAL A 163 -47.41 -13.06 -10.46
CA VAL A 163 -47.06 -11.76 -11.05
C VAL A 163 -48.28 -11.11 -11.73
N GLU A 164 -49.10 -11.88 -12.46
CA GLU A 164 -50.33 -11.34 -13.03
C GLU A 164 -51.35 -10.97 -11.93
N SER A 165 -51.48 -11.75 -10.84
CA SER A 165 -52.36 -11.37 -9.73
C SER A 165 -51.93 -10.06 -9.08
N TRP A 166 -50.63 -9.85 -8.87
CA TRP A 166 -50.08 -8.58 -8.36
C TRP A 166 -50.40 -7.42 -9.30
N TYR A 167 -50.22 -7.60 -10.61
CA TYR A 167 -50.58 -6.59 -11.59
C TYR A 167 -52.07 -6.21 -11.52
N GLN A 168 -52.95 -7.20 -11.42
CA GLN A 168 -54.40 -6.97 -11.31
C GLN A 168 -54.76 -6.26 -9.99
N ILE A 169 -54.11 -6.62 -8.88
CA ILE A 169 -54.31 -5.95 -7.58
C ILE A 169 -53.89 -4.49 -7.68
N LEU A 170 -52.68 -4.21 -8.20
CA LEU A 170 -52.17 -2.86 -8.42
C LEU A 170 -53.13 -2.05 -9.30
N GLN A 171 -53.59 -2.61 -10.41
CA GLN A 171 -54.50 -1.93 -11.33
C GLN A 171 -55.88 -1.63 -10.72
N ASN A 172 -56.45 -2.56 -9.94
CA ASN A 172 -57.80 -2.43 -9.40
C ASN A 172 -57.88 -1.50 -8.18
N TYR A 173 -56.81 -1.45 -7.38
CA TYR A 173 -56.78 -0.73 -6.11
C TYR A 173 -56.03 0.60 -6.12
N GLN A 174 -55.30 0.94 -7.20
CA GLN A 174 -54.50 2.17 -7.32
C GLN A 174 -55.22 3.47 -6.89
N TYR A 175 -56.54 3.60 -7.12
CA TYR A 175 -57.31 4.80 -6.76
C TYR A 175 -58.23 4.63 -5.54
N ASN A 176 -58.42 3.39 -5.08
CA ASN A 176 -59.48 3.05 -4.11
C ASN A 176 -58.93 2.57 -2.76
N ASN A 177 -57.71 2.03 -2.73
CA ASN A 177 -57.08 1.55 -1.51
C ASN A 177 -55.55 1.64 -1.61
N SER A 178 -54.98 2.70 -1.05
CA SER A 178 -53.53 2.92 -1.05
C SER A 178 -52.79 1.90 -0.19
N GLU A 179 -53.32 1.52 0.97
CA GLU A 179 -52.68 0.55 1.87
C GLU A 179 -52.45 -0.81 1.18
N LEU A 180 -53.45 -1.33 0.47
CA LEU A 180 -53.30 -2.58 -0.29
C LEU A 180 -52.33 -2.44 -1.46
N THR A 181 -52.31 -1.28 -2.10
CA THR A 181 -51.41 -1.01 -3.23
C THR A 181 -49.96 -0.97 -2.73
N CYS A 182 -49.68 -0.28 -1.62
CA CYS A 182 -48.38 -0.28 -0.94
C CYS A 182 -47.94 -1.69 -0.54
N GLN A 183 -48.80 -2.46 0.17
CA GLN A 183 -48.50 -3.85 0.54
C GLN A 183 -48.20 -4.73 -0.68
N CYS A 184 -48.87 -4.49 -1.80
CA CYS A 184 -48.61 -5.23 -3.04
C CYS A 184 -47.25 -4.85 -3.65
N LEU A 185 -46.86 -3.57 -3.60
CA LEU A 185 -45.54 -3.12 -4.05
C LEU A 185 -44.41 -3.70 -3.18
N GLU A 186 -44.61 -3.76 -1.86
CA GLU A 186 -43.68 -4.43 -0.92
C GLU A 186 -43.49 -5.91 -1.28
N VAL A 187 -44.58 -6.64 -1.56
CA VAL A 187 -44.52 -8.04 -2.00
C VAL A 187 -43.75 -8.18 -3.31
N VAL A 188 -44.02 -7.33 -4.28
CA VAL A 188 -43.29 -7.35 -5.56
C VAL A 188 -41.80 -7.12 -5.32
N GLY A 189 -41.44 -6.10 -4.52
CA GLY A 189 -40.05 -5.80 -4.16
C GLY A 189 -39.31 -6.98 -3.53
N ALA A 190 -39.93 -7.66 -2.55
CA ALA A 190 -39.33 -8.82 -1.89
C ALA A 190 -39.04 -9.98 -2.86
N TYR A 191 -40.00 -10.29 -3.74
CA TYR A 191 -39.90 -11.43 -4.67
C TYR A 191 -38.95 -11.17 -5.84
N VAL A 192 -38.77 -9.91 -6.25
CA VAL A 192 -37.87 -9.51 -7.37
C VAL A 192 -36.48 -10.12 -7.23
N SER A 193 -35.96 -10.23 -6.01
CA SER A 193 -34.63 -10.73 -5.70
C SER A 193 -34.36 -12.16 -6.22
N TRP A 194 -35.39 -12.99 -6.40
CA TRP A 194 -35.24 -14.39 -6.79
C TRP A 194 -36.16 -14.90 -7.91
N ILE A 195 -37.13 -14.15 -8.42
CA ILE A 195 -37.94 -14.58 -9.59
C ILE A 195 -37.25 -14.30 -10.93
N ASP A 196 -37.86 -14.63 -12.07
CA ASP A 196 -37.36 -14.16 -13.38
C ASP A 196 -37.67 -12.66 -13.53
N LEU A 197 -36.65 -11.85 -13.88
CA LEU A 197 -36.82 -10.41 -14.03
C LEU A 197 -37.69 -10.05 -15.22
N SER A 198 -37.73 -10.86 -16.28
CA SER A 198 -38.53 -10.58 -17.49
C SER A 198 -40.03 -10.42 -17.20
N LEU A 199 -40.52 -11.06 -16.13
CA LEU A 199 -41.90 -11.00 -15.69
C LEU A 199 -42.31 -9.64 -15.13
N ILE A 200 -41.35 -8.86 -14.61
CA ILE A 200 -41.60 -7.55 -13.98
C ILE A 200 -40.93 -6.41 -14.75
N ALA A 201 -39.71 -6.58 -15.27
CA ALA A 201 -39.02 -5.56 -16.05
C ALA A 201 -39.49 -5.51 -17.51
N ASN A 202 -40.80 -5.46 -17.72
CA ASN A 202 -41.43 -5.24 -19.02
C ASN A 202 -42.17 -3.90 -19.03
N GLU A 203 -42.44 -3.39 -20.24
CA GLU A 203 -43.05 -2.08 -20.45
C GLU A 203 -44.38 -1.92 -19.71
N ARG A 204 -45.24 -2.95 -19.70
CA ARG A 204 -46.55 -2.92 -19.03
C ARG A 204 -46.42 -2.69 -17.53
N PHE A 205 -45.52 -3.40 -16.85
CA PHE A 205 -45.37 -3.32 -15.41
C PHE A 205 -44.58 -2.07 -14.99
N ILE A 206 -43.51 -1.73 -15.71
CA ILE A 206 -42.70 -0.52 -15.43
C ILE A 206 -43.55 0.75 -15.60
N ASN A 207 -44.38 0.85 -16.64
CA ASN A 207 -45.29 1.99 -16.80
C ASN A 207 -46.32 2.11 -15.66
N MET A 208 -46.77 0.99 -15.09
CA MET A 208 -47.63 1.00 -13.90
C MET A 208 -46.89 1.59 -12.68
N LEU A 209 -45.66 1.13 -12.43
CA LEU A 209 -44.83 1.66 -11.33
C LEU A 209 -44.56 3.15 -11.48
N LEU A 210 -44.31 3.63 -12.70
CA LEU A 210 -44.11 5.05 -12.99
C LEU A 210 -45.38 5.88 -12.79
N GLY A 211 -46.54 5.31 -13.13
CA GLY A 211 -47.83 5.91 -12.78
C GLY A 211 -47.98 6.09 -11.27
N HIS A 212 -47.60 5.08 -10.49
CA HIS A 212 -47.65 5.14 -9.02
C HIS A 212 -46.62 6.11 -8.42
N MET A 213 -45.46 6.31 -9.06
CA MET A 213 -44.48 7.35 -8.68
C MET A 213 -45.05 8.77 -8.76
N SER A 214 -46.10 8.98 -9.56
CA SER A 214 -46.80 10.27 -9.67
C SER A 214 -47.91 10.45 -8.64
N VAL A 215 -48.18 9.44 -7.80
CA VAL A 215 -49.22 9.46 -6.77
C VAL A 215 -48.56 9.60 -5.40
N GLU A 216 -48.85 10.70 -4.70
CA GLU A 216 -48.22 11.10 -3.42
C GLU A 216 -48.16 9.97 -2.39
N VAL A 217 -49.23 9.19 -2.23
CA VAL A 217 -49.30 8.13 -1.21
C VAL A 217 -48.58 6.84 -1.62
N LEU A 218 -48.28 6.66 -2.91
CA LEU A 218 -47.72 5.41 -3.47
C LEU A 218 -46.27 5.54 -3.92
N ARG A 219 -45.79 6.77 -4.11
CA ARG A 219 -44.51 7.07 -4.77
C ARG A 219 -43.29 6.50 -4.03
N GLU A 220 -43.30 6.49 -2.70
CA GLU A 220 -42.21 5.91 -1.91
C GLU A 220 -42.07 4.40 -2.15
N GLU A 221 -43.16 3.65 -2.01
CA GLU A 221 -43.17 2.19 -2.20
C GLU A 221 -42.91 1.81 -3.67
N ALA A 222 -43.40 2.61 -4.62
CA ALA A 222 -43.08 2.41 -6.03
C ALA A 222 -41.58 2.62 -6.30
N CYS A 223 -40.96 3.61 -5.64
CA CYS A 223 -39.53 3.89 -5.74
C CYS A 223 -38.68 2.78 -5.13
N ASP A 224 -39.02 2.28 -3.93
CA ASP A 224 -38.32 1.14 -3.32
C ASP A 224 -38.49 -0.14 -4.16
N CYS A 225 -39.66 -0.37 -4.77
CA CYS A 225 -39.85 -1.48 -5.71
C CYS A 225 -38.92 -1.38 -6.93
N LEU A 226 -38.77 -0.19 -7.52
CA LEU A 226 -37.81 0.06 -8.61
C LEU A 226 -36.36 -0.14 -8.15
N PHE A 227 -36.04 0.22 -6.91
CA PHE A 227 -34.71 0.00 -6.33
C PHE A 227 -34.36 -1.48 -6.24
N GLU A 228 -35.30 -2.34 -5.80
CA GLU A 228 -35.10 -3.79 -5.78
C GLU A 228 -34.89 -4.37 -7.20
N ILE A 229 -35.60 -3.84 -8.21
CA ILE A 229 -35.39 -4.20 -9.63
C ILE A 229 -33.96 -3.87 -10.08
N VAL A 230 -33.46 -2.69 -9.72
CA VAL A 230 -32.10 -2.25 -10.05
C VAL A 230 -31.04 -3.09 -9.33
N ASN A 231 -31.25 -3.48 -8.07
CA ASN A 231 -30.26 -4.23 -7.29
C ASN A 231 -30.19 -5.72 -7.59
N LYS A 232 -31.17 -6.27 -8.30
CA LYS A 232 -31.16 -7.68 -8.69
C LYS A 232 -29.89 -8.06 -9.45
N GLY A 233 -29.26 -9.17 -9.08
CA GLY A 233 -28.09 -9.68 -9.82
C GLY A 233 -28.44 -10.08 -11.26
N MET A 234 -27.69 -9.56 -12.25
CA MET A 234 -27.79 -9.96 -13.65
C MET A 234 -26.46 -9.72 -14.40
N ASP A 235 -26.40 -10.06 -15.68
CA ASP A 235 -25.23 -9.81 -16.53
C ASP A 235 -24.90 -8.30 -16.63
N PRO A 236 -23.61 -7.89 -16.62
CA PRO A 236 -23.22 -6.48 -16.67
C PRO A 236 -23.80 -5.68 -17.84
N ILE A 237 -23.93 -6.29 -19.02
CA ILE A 237 -24.42 -5.60 -20.23
C ILE A 237 -25.92 -5.37 -20.11
N ASP A 238 -26.66 -6.40 -19.70
CA ASP A 238 -28.10 -6.30 -19.53
C ASP A 238 -28.47 -5.38 -18.34
N LYS A 239 -27.64 -5.36 -17.28
CA LYS A 239 -27.78 -4.41 -16.18
C LYS A 239 -27.63 -2.97 -16.66
N THR A 240 -26.61 -2.71 -17.48
CA THR A 240 -26.38 -1.37 -18.05
C THR A 240 -27.58 -0.92 -18.88
N LYS A 241 -28.11 -1.78 -19.76
CA LYS A 241 -29.30 -1.47 -20.56
C LYS A 241 -30.54 -1.21 -19.70
N LEU A 242 -30.78 -2.04 -18.67
CA LEU A 242 -31.91 -1.87 -17.75
C LEU A 242 -31.85 -0.52 -17.04
N VAL A 243 -30.68 -0.16 -16.48
CA VAL A 243 -30.50 1.10 -15.76
C VAL A 243 -30.64 2.30 -16.70
N GLU A 244 -30.07 2.25 -17.90
CA GLU A 244 -30.22 3.30 -18.91
C GLU A 244 -31.68 3.48 -19.33
N SER A 245 -32.38 2.38 -19.63
CA SER A 245 -33.80 2.42 -20.00
C SER A 245 -34.65 3.00 -18.87
N LEU A 246 -34.41 2.59 -17.63
CA LEU A 246 -35.16 3.11 -16.49
C LEU A 246 -34.86 4.59 -16.25
N CYS A 247 -33.60 5.00 -16.36
CA CYS A 247 -33.18 6.40 -16.23
C CYS A 247 -33.86 7.30 -17.27
N GLN A 248 -33.92 6.87 -18.54
CA GLN A 248 -34.61 7.61 -19.61
C GLN A 248 -36.11 7.79 -19.32
N VAL A 249 -36.77 6.74 -18.83
CA VAL A 249 -38.21 6.82 -18.57
C VAL A 249 -38.50 7.67 -17.32
N LEU A 250 -37.70 7.54 -16.26
CA LEU A 250 -37.82 8.40 -15.07
C LEU A 250 -37.57 9.88 -15.41
N GLN A 251 -36.60 10.17 -16.27
CA GLN A 251 -36.34 11.52 -16.76
C GLN A 251 -37.54 12.04 -17.58
N SER A 252 -38.11 11.21 -18.45
CA SER A 252 -39.29 11.56 -19.25
C SER A 252 -40.53 11.80 -18.40
N ALA A 253 -40.64 11.13 -17.25
CA ALA A 253 -41.68 11.35 -16.25
C ALA A 253 -41.47 12.63 -15.41
N GLY A 254 -40.37 13.37 -15.60
CA GLY A 254 -40.10 14.62 -14.90
C GLY A 254 -39.53 14.49 -13.48
N LEU A 255 -39.21 13.27 -13.04
CA LEU A 255 -38.78 12.96 -11.66
C LEU A 255 -37.36 13.43 -11.30
N PHE A 256 -36.62 14.01 -12.26
CA PHE A 256 -35.25 14.50 -12.07
C PHE A 256 -35.20 15.97 -11.64
N SER A 257 -36.36 16.61 -11.44
CA SER A 257 -36.49 18.01 -11.02
C SER A 257 -36.30 18.15 -9.50
N ILE A 258 -35.13 17.75 -8.97
CA ILE A 258 -34.86 17.66 -7.51
C ILE A 258 -35.14 19.00 -6.81
N ASP A 259 -34.72 20.12 -7.40
CA ASP A 259 -34.89 21.46 -6.81
C ASP A 259 -36.35 21.92 -6.69
N GLN A 260 -37.30 21.20 -7.32
CA GLN A 260 -38.73 21.52 -7.32
C GLN A 260 -39.53 20.53 -6.47
N GLU A 261 -38.87 19.55 -5.85
CA GLU A 261 -39.51 18.50 -5.07
C GLU A 261 -39.46 18.86 -3.59
N ASP A 262 -40.62 19.21 -3.04
CA ASP A 262 -40.76 19.61 -1.62
C ASP A 262 -40.90 18.39 -0.68
N ASP A 263 -41.12 17.20 -1.24
CA ASP A 263 -41.32 15.94 -0.49
C ASP A 263 -39.97 15.27 -0.17
N VAL A 264 -39.46 15.58 1.03
CA VAL A 264 -38.17 15.08 1.53
C VAL A 264 -38.19 13.55 1.71
N ASP A 265 -39.29 12.98 2.17
CA ASP A 265 -39.42 11.53 2.39
C ASP A 265 -39.32 10.77 1.07
N PHE A 266 -40.02 11.25 0.02
CA PHE A 266 -39.85 10.70 -1.32
C PHE A 266 -38.44 10.91 -1.86
N LEU A 267 -37.85 12.11 -1.73
CA LEU A 267 -36.49 12.36 -2.20
C LEU A 267 -35.46 11.47 -1.49
N ALA A 268 -35.69 11.09 -0.23
CA ALA A 268 -34.85 10.11 0.46
C ALA A 268 -34.94 8.72 -0.21
N ARG A 269 -36.13 8.26 -0.60
CA ARG A 269 -36.28 7.01 -1.39
C ARG A 269 -35.69 7.12 -2.79
N PHE A 270 -35.88 8.27 -3.45
CA PHE A 270 -35.35 8.52 -4.79
C PHE A 270 -33.83 8.59 -4.81
N SER A 271 -33.21 9.25 -3.84
CA SER A 271 -31.74 9.30 -3.71
C SER A 271 -31.13 7.92 -3.51
N LYS A 272 -31.79 7.05 -2.74
CA LYS A 272 -31.42 5.63 -2.59
C LYS A 272 -31.51 4.87 -3.92
N LEU A 273 -32.55 5.12 -4.73
CA LEU A 273 -32.67 4.57 -6.09
C LEU A 273 -31.50 5.00 -6.99
N ILE A 274 -31.19 6.30 -7.02
CA ILE A 274 -30.07 6.82 -7.81
C ILE A 274 -28.73 6.25 -7.35
N ASN A 275 -28.52 6.15 -6.03
CA ASN A 275 -27.34 5.49 -5.47
C ASN A 275 -27.23 4.04 -5.96
N GLY A 276 -28.32 3.27 -5.88
CA GLY A 276 -28.38 1.89 -6.37
C GLY A 276 -28.06 1.76 -7.86
N MET A 277 -28.57 2.67 -8.69
CA MET A 277 -28.24 2.72 -10.12
C MET A 277 -26.75 2.97 -10.35
N GLY A 278 -26.16 3.95 -9.67
CA GLY A 278 -24.74 4.27 -9.77
C GLY A 278 -23.84 3.10 -9.36
N GLN A 279 -24.12 2.49 -8.19
CA GLN A 279 -23.36 1.35 -7.70
C GLN A 279 -23.50 0.11 -8.59
N ALA A 280 -24.70 -0.16 -9.12
CA ALA A 280 -24.93 -1.28 -10.04
C ALA A 280 -24.15 -1.10 -11.36
N LEU A 281 -24.06 0.13 -11.88
CA LEU A 281 -23.27 0.43 -13.06
C LEU A 281 -21.76 0.29 -12.79
N ILE A 282 -21.27 0.79 -11.65
CA ILE A 282 -19.84 0.64 -11.27
C ILE A 282 -19.47 -0.83 -11.08
N ALA A 283 -20.34 -1.63 -10.45
CA ALA A 283 -20.13 -3.07 -10.31
C ALA A 283 -20.09 -3.77 -11.68
N SER A 284 -20.94 -3.35 -12.62
CA SER A 284 -20.97 -3.86 -14.00
C SER A 284 -19.70 -3.48 -14.76
N TRP A 285 -19.28 -2.22 -14.69
CA TRP A 285 -18.03 -1.73 -15.26
C TRP A 285 -16.81 -2.53 -14.75
N THR A 286 -16.73 -2.73 -13.44
CA THR A 286 -15.64 -3.47 -12.80
C THR A 286 -15.55 -4.92 -13.32
N LYS A 287 -16.71 -5.58 -13.52
CA LYS A 287 -16.76 -6.94 -14.09
C LYS A 287 -16.33 -6.95 -15.57
N LEU A 288 -16.77 -5.97 -16.36
CA LEU A 288 -16.44 -5.88 -17.79
C LEU A 288 -14.93 -5.64 -18.01
N ILE A 289 -14.31 -4.74 -17.24
CA ILE A 289 -12.86 -4.51 -17.27
C ILE A 289 -12.08 -5.79 -16.92
N LYS A 290 -12.53 -6.56 -15.92
CA LYS A 290 -11.89 -7.83 -15.54
C LYS A 290 -12.03 -8.90 -16.62
N ASN A 291 -13.14 -8.91 -17.34
CA ASN A 291 -13.41 -9.84 -18.44
C ASN A 291 -12.72 -9.43 -19.76
N GLY A 292 -12.14 -8.22 -19.84
CA GLY A 292 -11.45 -7.70 -21.02
C GLY A 292 -12.37 -7.13 -22.11
N ASP A 293 -13.66 -6.97 -21.84
CA ASP A 293 -14.59 -6.34 -22.79
C ASP A 293 -14.52 -4.81 -22.69
N MET A 294 -13.54 -4.24 -23.38
CA MET A 294 -13.23 -2.81 -23.33
C MET A 294 -14.34 -1.93 -23.92
N LYS A 295 -15.07 -2.42 -24.93
CA LYS A 295 -16.12 -1.63 -25.60
C LYS A 295 -17.33 -1.47 -24.67
N SER A 296 -17.85 -2.59 -24.17
CA SER A 296 -18.98 -2.55 -23.23
C SER A 296 -18.60 -1.82 -21.94
N ALA A 297 -17.36 -1.97 -21.46
CA ALA A 297 -16.87 -1.20 -20.31
C ALA A 297 -16.86 0.31 -20.57
N GLN A 298 -16.51 0.75 -21.78
CA GLN A 298 -16.55 2.17 -22.13
C GLN A 298 -17.99 2.70 -22.18
N ASP A 299 -18.92 1.94 -22.76
CA ASP A 299 -20.34 2.30 -22.79
C ASP A 299 -20.92 2.41 -21.37
N THR A 300 -20.60 1.45 -20.48
CA THR A 300 -20.99 1.52 -19.06
C THR A 300 -20.36 2.71 -18.33
N LEU A 301 -19.09 3.06 -18.63
CA LEU A 301 -18.44 4.22 -18.03
C LEU A 301 -19.15 5.53 -18.42
N GLN A 302 -19.54 5.67 -19.69
CA GLN A 302 -20.31 6.82 -20.16
C GLN A 302 -21.67 6.91 -19.45
N ALA A 303 -22.33 5.77 -19.22
CA ALA A 303 -23.57 5.72 -18.45
C ALA A 303 -23.39 6.14 -16.98
N ILE A 304 -22.23 5.84 -16.37
CA ILE A 304 -21.87 6.31 -15.02
C ILE A 304 -21.65 7.82 -15.02
N GLU A 305 -20.84 8.32 -15.95
CA GLU A 305 -20.49 9.75 -16.05
C GLU A 305 -21.72 10.64 -16.27
N ALA A 306 -22.68 10.18 -17.06
CA ALA A 306 -23.95 10.87 -17.30
C ALA A 306 -24.77 11.12 -16.00
N LYS A 307 -24.54 10.32 -14.94
CA LYS A 307 -25.27 10.41 -13.66
C LYS A 307 -24.50 11.16 -12.57
N VAL A 308 -23.26 11.56 -12.83
CA VAL A 308 -22.41 12.27 -11.86
C VAL A 308 -23.02 13.63 -11.48
N ALA A 309 -23.61 14.35 -12.43
CA ALA A 309 -24.27 15.63 -12.14
C ALA A 309 -25.41 15.46 -11.13
N LEU A 310 -26.25 14.45 -11.31
CA LEU A 310 -27.36 14.12 -10.41
C LEU A 310 -26.86 13.68 -9.03
N MET A 311 -25.81 12.86 -9.00
CA MET A 311 -25.14 12.46 -7.75
C MET A 311 -24.66 13.68 -6.96
N LEU A 312 -24.05 14.67 -7.62
CA LEU A 312 -23.58 15.88 -6.96
C LEU A 312 -24.73 16.78 -6.50
N GLN A 313 -25.82 16.88 -7.26
CA GLN A 313 -27.02 17.61 -6.84
C GLN A 313 -27.61 17.02 -5.55
N LEU A 314 -27.76 15.70 -5.48
CA LEU A 314 -28.26 15.01 -4.28
C LEU A 314 -27.27 15.11 -3.09
N LEU A 315 -25.96 15.14 -3.36
CA LEU A 315 -24.94 15.29 -2.31
C LEU A 315 -24.94 16.67 -1.64
N ILE A 316 -25.32 17.72 -2.38
CA ILE A 316 -25.35 19.12 -1.89
C ILE A 316 -26.69 19.46 -1.23
N HIS A 317 -27.65 18.53 -1.23
CA HIS A 317 -28.98 18.75 -0.67
C HIS A 317 -28.92 19.15 0.81
N GLU A 318 -29.84 20.02 1.26
CA GLU A 318 -29.85 20.57 2.62
C GLU A 318 -30.18 19.52 3.69
N ASP A 319 -30.87 18.46 3.28
CA ASP A 319 -31.21 17.33 4.13
C ASP A 319 -30.07 16.28 4.21
N ASP A 320 -29.67 15.96 5.44
CA ASP A 320 -28.56 15.05 5.73
C ASP A 320 -28.88 13.60 5.35
N ASP A 321 -30.14 13.16 5.41
CA ASP A 321 -30.52 11.78 5.05
C ASP A 321 -30.39 11.58 3.53
N ILE A 322 -30.85 12.55 2.73
CA ILE A 322 -30.71 12.53 1.26
C ILE A 322 -29.23 12.51 0.84
N SER A 323 -28.41 13.41 1.42
CA SER A 323 -26.99 13.47 1.08
C SER A 323 -26.23 12.23 1.57
N SER A 324 -26.64 11.61 2.68
CA SER A 324 -26.02 10.36 3.18
C SER A 324 -26.27 9.17 2.25
N ASN A 325 -27.45 9.08 1.62
CA ASN A 325 -27.84 7.97 0.75
C ASN A 325 -26.97 7.86 -0.51
N ILE A 326 -26.41 8.97 -1.00
CA ILE A 326 -25.61 8.98 -2.25
C ILE A 326 -24.10 8.73 -2.03
N ILE A 327 -23.65 8.69 -0.76
CA ILE A 327 -22.21 8.56 -0.43
C ILE A 327 -21.58 7.30 -1.03
N GLY A 328 -22.34 6.20 -1.10
CA GLY A 328 -21.87 4.94 -1.69
C GLY A 328 -21.41 5.11 -3.13
N PHE A 329 -22.27 5.71 -3.97
CA PHE A 329 -21.95 6.02 -5.36
C PHE A 329 -20.75 6.98 -5.48
N CYS A 330 -20.68 8.03 -4.65
CA CYS A 330 -19.55 8.96 -4.63
C CYS A 330 -18.22 8.25 -4.34
N TYR A 331 -18.19 7.39 -3.33
CA TYR A 331 -16.99 6.66 -2.92
C TYR A 331 -16.51 5.71 -4.02
N ASP A 332 -17.44 4.95 -4.60
CA ASP A 332 -17.14 3.98 -5.65
C ASP A 332 -16.65 4.69 -6.93
N TYR A 333 -17.24 5.84 -7.29
CA TYR A 333 -16.81 6.62 -8.45
C TYR A 333 -15.43 7.26 -8.22
N LEU A 334 -15.16 7.80 -7.02
CA LEU A 334 -13.84 8.28 -6.65
C LEU A 334 -12.77 7.18 -6.73
N HIS A 335 -13.13 5.93 -6.41
CA HIS A 335 -12.21 4.80 -6.57
C HIS A 335 -11.85 4.55 -8.05
N ILE A 336 -12.81 4.65 -8.98
CA ILE A 336 -12.55 4.58 -10.43
C ILE A 336 -11.59 5.68 -10.86
N LEU A 337 -11.84 6.93 -10.46
CA LEU A 337 -11.00 8.08 -10.82
C LEU A 337 -9.57 7.91 -10.29
N LYS A 338 -9.42 7.51 -9.02
CA LYS A 338 -8.10 7.23 -8.42
C LYS A 338 -7.35 6.17 -9.22
N GLN A 339 -8.03 5.09 -9.59
CA GLN A 339 -7.44 4.00 -10.37
C GLN A 339 -7.00 4.48 -11.76
N ALA A 340 -7.85 5.23 -12.47
CA ALA A 340 -7.56 5.76 -13.80
C ALA A 340 -6.35 6.70 -13.78
N ILE A 341 -6.31 7.66 -12.85
CA ILE A 341 -5.19 8.60 -12.70
C ILE A 341 -3.92 7.84 -12.35
N MET A 342 -3.99 6.87 -11.43
CA MET A 342 -2.83 6.07 -11.04
C MET A 342 -2.22 5.30 -12.22
N LEU A 343 -3.06 4.67 -13.06
CA LEU A 343 -2.58 3.97 -14.26
C LEU A 343 -2.03 4.93 -15.31
N ALA A 344 -2.63 6.11 -15.47
CA ALA A 344 -2.13 7.14 -16.37
C ALA A 344 -0.74 7.63 -15.93
N VAL A 345 -0.56 7.89 -14.62
CA VAL A 345 0.74 8.27 -14.04
C VAL A 345 1.77 7.16 -14.24
N MET A 346 1.42 5.90 -13.95
CA MET A 346 2.30 4.75 -14.16
C MET A 346 2.76 4.61 -15.62
N LYS A 347 1.85 4.84 -16.58
CA LYS A 347 2.17 4.80 -18.01
C LYS A 347 3.04 5.98 -18.44
N LYS A 348 2.77 7.19 -17.93
CA LYS A 348 3.53 8.41 -18.26
C LYS A 348 4.91 8.48 -17.62
N LEU A 349 5.20 7.60 -16.66
CA LEU A 349 6.55 7.39 -16.16
C LEU A 349 7.44 6.68 -17.17
N THR A 350 6.90 6.02 -18.21
CA THR A 350 7.67 5.28 -19.22
C THR A 350 8.37 6.22 -20.20
N TYR A 351 9.64 5.92 -20.50
CA TYR A 351 10.36 6.58 -21.58
C TYR A 351 9.64 6.34 -22.91
N ASP A 352 9.64 7.35 -23.77
CA ASP A 352 9.13 7.20 -25.13
C ASP A 352 9.99 6.20 -25.92
N GLU A 353 9.38 5.56 -26.91
CA GLU A 353 10.03 4.49 -27.68
C GLU A 353 11.22 4.99 -28.51
N GLU A 354 11.15 6.27 -28.89
CA GLU A 354 12.15 6.97 -29.70
C GLU A 354 13.25 7.62 -28.84
N TYR A 355 13.22 7.42 -27.51
CA TYR A 355 14.15 8.07 -26.61
C TYR A 355 15.59 7.63 -26.85
N ASN A 356 16.46 8.59 -27.15
CA ASN A 356 17.87 8.34 -27.42
C ASN A 356 18.70 8.35 -26.14
N PHE A 357 18.87 7.18 -25.54
CA PHE A 357 19.72 7.01 -24.37
C PHE A 357 21.20 7.35 -24.63
N GLU A 358 21.67 7.51 -25.88
CA GLU A 358 23.05 7.89 -26.20
C GLU A 358 23.35 9.37 -26.06
N ASN A 359 22.32 10.23 -26.08
CA ASN A 359 22.47 11.67 -25.96
C ASN A 359 21.41 12.26 -25.02
N GLU A 360 21.59 12.02 -23.72
CA GLU A 360 20.62 12.37 -22.67
C GLU A 360 20.39 13.89 -22.55
N GLY A 361 21.42 14.71 -22.74
CA GLY A 361 21.31 16.16 -22.96
C GLY A 361 20.29 16.92 -22.08
N GLU A 362 19.58 17.87 -22.68
CA GLU A 362 18.53 18.65 -22.02
C GLU A 362 17.22 17.85 -21.88
N ASP A 363 16.96 16.89 -22.77
CA ASP A 363 15.73 16.09 -22.80
C ASP A 363 15.61 15.18 -21.57
N GLU A 364 16.71 14.56 -21.11
CA GLU A 364 16.74 13.78 -19.87
C GLU A 364 16.45 14.68 -18.67
N ALA A 365 17.06 15.86 -18.61
CA ALA A 365 16.87 16.79 -17.50
C ALA A 365 15.40 17.24 -17.40
N MET A 366 14.78 17.56 -18.54
CA MET A 366 13.35 17.89 -18.61
C MET A 366 12.47 16.70 -18.20
N PHE A 367 12.77 15.50 -18.68
CA PHE A 367 11.98 14.32 -18.35
C PHE A 367 12.13 13.92 -16.88
N VAL A 368 13.31 14.08 -16.28
CA VAL A 368 13.53 13.88 -14.85
C VAL A 368 12.69 14.85 -14.03
N GLU A 369 12.60 16.13 -14.42
CA GLU A 369 11.74 17.10 -13.74
C GLU A 369 10.26 16.77 -13.88
N TYR A 370 9.81 16.37 -15.08
CA TYR A 370 8.45 15.88 -15.30
C TYR A 370 8.14 14.63 -14.45
N ARG A 371 9.07 13.68 -14.36
CA ARG A 371 8.95 12.50 -13.50
C ARG A 371 8.86 12.87 -12.02
N LYS A 372 9.49 13.95 -11.54
CA LYS A 372 9.29 14.44 -10.16
C LYS A 372 7.85 14.91 -9.93
N GLN A 373 7.25 15.61 -10.90
CA GLN A 373 5.85 16.03 -10.81
C GLN A 373 4.90 14.83 -10.80
N LEU A 374 5.14 13.84 -11.67
CA LEU A 374 4.38 12.58 -11.69
C LEU A 374 4.53 11.79 -10.38
N LYS A 375 5.75 11.74 -9.82
CA LYS A 375 6.00 11.12 -8.52
C LYS A 375 5.22 11.82 -7.41
N LEU A 376 5.19 13.16 -7.39
CA LEU A 376 4.40 13.90 -6.39
C LEU A 376 2.92 13.51 -6.46
N LEU A 377 2.35 13.40 -7.66
CA LEU A 377 0.97 12.97 -7.85
C LEU A 377 0.75 11.51 -7.37
N LEU A 378 1.69 10.61 -7.68
CA LEU A 378 1.66 9.22 -7.21
C LEU A 378 1.72 9.15 -5.68
N ASP A 379 2.59 9.92 -5.03
CA ASP A 379 2.75 9.97 -3.58
C ASP A 379 1.47 10.49 -2.90
N ARG A 380 0.78 11.47 -3.50
CA ARG A 380 -0.54 11.93 -3.02
C ARG A 380 -1.61 10.86 -3.15
N LEU A 381 -1.66 10.14 -4.28
CA LEU A 381 -2.59 9.02 -4.45
C LEU A 381 -2.30 7.89 -3.48
N ALA A 382 -1.01 7.63 -3.19
CA ALA A 382 -0.57 6.64 -2.21
C ALA A 382 -1.04 6.95 -0.79
N GLN A 383 -1.01 8.22 -0.39
CA GLN A 383 -1.52 8.68 0.92
C GLN A 383 -3.02 8.43 1.06
N VAL A 384 -3.78 8.56 -0.03
CA VAL A 384 -5.24 8.38 -0.02
C VAL A 384 -5.64 6.91 -0.18
N SER A 385 -4.88 6.11 -0.94
CA SER A 385 -5.18 4.68 -1.17
C SER A 385 -3.89 3.84 -1.35
N PRO A 386 -3.24 3.43 -0.24
CA PRO A 386 -2.07 2.57 -0.25
C PRO A 386 -2.30 1.21 -0.94
N GLU A 387 -3.46 0.61 -0.71
CA GLU A 387 -3.83 -0.71 -1.22
C GLU A 387 -3.94 -0.71 -2.76
N LEU A 388 -4.51 0.35 -3.32
CA LEU A 388 -4.64 0.52 -4.77
C LEU A 388 -3.27 0.70 -5.44
N LEU A 389 -2.36 1.47 -4.82
CA LEU A 389 -0.98 1.61 -5.30
C LEU A 389 -0.27 0.26 -5.32
N LEU A 390 -0.33 -0.48 -4.21
CA LEU A 390 0.29 -1.80 -4.11
C LEU A 390 -0.26 -2.76 -5.17
N ALA A 391 -1.58 -2.84 -5.33
CA ALA A 391 -2.22 -3.70 -6.32
C ALA A 391 -1.81 -3.32 -7.76
N SER A 392 -1.76 -2.01 -8.05
CA SER A 392 -1.41 -1.50 -9.38
C SER A 392 0.06 -1.74 -9.73
N VAL A 393 0.99 -1.45 -8.81
CA VAL A 393 2.43 -1.74 -8.99
C VAL A 393 2.66 -3.24 -9.15
N ARG A 394 2.02 -4.08 -8.31
CA ARG A 394 2.11 -5.53 -8.42
C ARG A 394 1.64 -6.05 -9.77
N ARG A 395 0.54 -5.51 -10.31
CA ARG A 395 0.03 -5.88 -11.62
C ARG A 395 1.03 -5.55 -12.73
N VAL A 396 1.53 -4.31 -12.75
CA VAL A 396 2.52 -3.87 -13.76
C VAL A 396 3.77 -4.73 -13.67
N PHE A 397 4.33 -4.88 -12.47
CA PHE A 397 5.54 -5.65 -12.24
C PHE A 397 5.39 -7.12 -12.68
N ASN A 398 4.33 -7.81 -12.26
CA ASN A 398 4.11 -9.20 -12.64
C ASN A 398 3.91 -9.38 -14.15
N THR A 399 3.19 -8.45 -14.80
CA THR A 399 2.93 -8.50 -16.24
C THR A 399 4.23 -8.31 -17.03
N THR A 400 5.01 -7.29 -16.70
CA THR A 400 6.31 -7.02 -17.32
C THR A 400 7.27 -8.18 -17.08
N LEU A 401 7.31 -8.73 -15.87
CA LEU A 401 8.29 -9.76 -15.51
C LEU A 401 7.95 -11.16 -16.04
N GLN A 402 6.70 -11.43 -16.42
CA GLN A 402 6.34 -12.67 -17.10
C GLN A 402 6.87 -12.72 -18.55
N SER A 403 7.06 -11.57 -19.20
CA SER A 403 7.42 -11.49 -20.64
C SER A 403 8.70 -10.69 -20.92
N TRP A 404 9.46 -10.34 -19.88
CA TRP A 404 10.55 -9.35 -19.91
C TRP A 404 11.65 -9.60 -20.97
N GLN A 405 11.88 -10.85 -21.40
CA GLN A 405 12.84 -11.19 -22.48
C GLN A 405 12.46 -10.57 -23.82
N THR A 406 11.16 -10.43 -24.05
CA THR A 406 10.57 -9.85 -25.26
C THR A 406 10.08 -8.43 -25.04
N THR A 407 9.95 -8.02 -23.77
CA THR A 407 9.52 -6.67 -23.40
C THR A 407 10.67 -5.68 -23.55
N ARG A 408 10.35 -4.46 -23.96
CA ARG A 408 11.35 -3.42 -24.19
C ARG A 408 11.92 -2.88 -22.89
N PHE A 409 13.15 -2.37 -22.97
CA PHE A 409 13.87 -1.80 -21.82
C PHE A 409 13.03 -0.76 -21.06
N MET A 410 12.31 0.13 -21.76
CA MET A 410 11.53 1.21 -21.14
C MET A 410 10.46 0.68 -20.17
N GLU A 411 9.81 -0.43 -20.53
CA GLU A 411 8.77 -1.06 -19.72
C GLU A 411 9.37 -1.79 -18.50
N VAL A 412 10.54 -2.40 -18.69
CA VAL A 412 11.32 -3.04 -17.60
C VAL A 412 11.82 -1.98 -16.61
N GLU A 413 12.37 -0.86 -17.10
CA GLU A 413 12.85 0.24 -16.26
C GLU A 413 11.73 0.82 -15.40
N VAL A 414 10.54 1.06 -15.99
CA VAL A 414 9.40 1.59 -15.22
C VAL A 414 8.87 0.60 -14.21
N ALA A 415 8.78 -0.70 -14.52
CA ALA A 415 8.36 -1.70 -13.55
C ALA A 415 9.26 -1.69 -12.31
N ILE A 416 10.59 -1.57 -12.52
CA ILE A 416 11.57 -1.46 -11.44
C ILE A 416 11.46 -0.11 -10.71
N ARG A 417 11.32 0.99 -11.44
CA ARG A 417 11.18 2.34 -10.89
C ARG A 417 9.93 2.48 -10.02
N LEU A 418 8.81 1.88 -10.45
CA LEU A 418 7.55 1.84 -9.70
C LEU A 418 7.72 1.07 -8.39
N LEU A 419 8.50 -0.02 -8.38
CA LEU A 419 8.81 -0.75 -7.16
C LEU A 419 9.61 0.12 -6.18
N TYR A 420 10.58 0.88 -6.69
CA TYR A 420 11.32 1.86 -5.89
C TYR A 420 10.40 2.95 -5.33
N MET A 421 9.55 3.54 -6.17
CA MET A 421 8.63 4.60 -5.74
C MET A 421 7.58 4.09 -4.75
N LEU A 422 7.11 2.84 -4.89
CA LEU A 422 6.22 2.19 -3.92
C LEU A 422 6.85 2.14 -2.52
N ALA A 423 8.15 1.83 -2.43
CA ALA A 423 8.87 1.79 -1.17
C ALA A 423 9.00 3.18 -0.51
N GLU A 424 9.09 4.25 -1.31
CA GLU A 424 9.13 5.64 -0.79
C GLU A 424 7.76 6.21 -0.44
N ALA A 425 6.71 5.87 -1.21
CA ALA A 425 5.39 6.50 -1.12
C ALA A 425 4.59 6.05 0.11
N LEU A 426 4.90 4.89 0.67
CA LEU A 426 4.22 4.34 1.85
C LEU A 426 4.88 4.87 3.14
N PRO A 427 4.17 5.63 4.02
CA PRO A 427 4.76 6.29 5.18
C PRO A 427 5.53 5.36 6.12
N VAL A 428 6.61 5.88 6.72
CA VAL A 428 7.41 5.23 7.78
C VAL A 428 6.67 5.29 9.13
N SER A 429 5.44 4.80 9.23
CA SER A 429 4.82 4.63 10.54
C SER A 429 5.49 3.45 11.25
N HIS A 430 6.38 3.75 12.19
CA HIS A 430 7.07 2.79 13.08
C HIS A 430 8.17 1.89 12.47
N GLY A 431 9.13 2.46 11.72
CA GLY A 431 10.45 1.81 11.52
C GLY A 431 10.44 0.42 10.86
N ALA A 432 9.33 0.06 10.23
CA ALA A 432 9.13 -1.21 9.57
C ALA A 432 7.94 -1.11 8.60
N HIS A 433 8.23 -0.70 7.37
CA HIS A 433 7.27 -0.64 6.25
C HIS A 433 6.50 -1.97 6.01
N PHE A 434 6.95 -3.08 6.59
CA PHE A 434 6.48 -4.43 6.30
C PHE A 434 6.41 -5.36 7.52
N SER A 435 6.58 -4.85 8.75
CA SER A 435 6.29 -5.67 9.94
C SER A 435 4.84 -5.43 10.34
N GLY A 436 3.94 -6.29 9.87
CA GLY A 436 2.55 -6.30 10.30
C GLY A 436 1.62 -7.01 9.33
N ASP A 437 1.86 -6.88 8.02
CA ASP A 437 1.02 -7.49 6.99
C ASP A 437 1.84 -8.47 6.14
N VAL A 438 1.71 -9.76 6.47
CA VAL A 438 2.40 -10.87 5.80
C VAL A 438 2.14 -10.86 4.29
N THR A 439 0.99 -10.33 3.84
CA THR A 439 0.61 -10.27 2.42
C THR A 439 1.39 -9.20 1.63
N LYS A 440 1.71 -8.06 2.27
CA LYS A 440 2.50 -6.97 1.68
C LYS A 440 3.98 -7.37 1.59
N ALA A 441 4.49 -8.04 2.62
CA ALA A 441 5.85 -8.59 2.64
C ALA A 441 6.03 -9.74 1.64
N THR A 442 5.06 -10.64 1.50
CA THR A 442 5.12 -11.77 0.54
C THR A 442 5.09 -11.31 -0.92
N ALA A 443 4.31 -10.29 -1.27
CA ALA A 443 4.33 -9.74 -2.63
C ALA A 443 5.72 -9.19 -3.01
N LEU A 444 6.39 -8.46 -2.11
CA LEU A 444 7.76 -7.99 -2.33
C LEU A 444 8.80 -9.11 -2.27
N GLN A 445 8.61 -10.11 -1.40
CA GLN A 445 9.46 -11.31 -1.36
C GLN A 445 9.34 -12.14 -2.65
N ASP A 446 8.16 -12.25 -3.25
CA ASP A 446 7.98 -12.89 -4.56
C ASP A 446 8.67 -12.08 -5.67
N MET A 447 8.59 -10.75 -5.62
CA MET A 447 9.32 -9.86 -6.54
C MET A 447 10.84 -9.99 -6.39
N MET A 448 11.34 -10.16 -5.16
CA MET A 448 12.76 -10.44 -4.86
C MET A 448 13.20 -11.85 -5.26
N ARG A 449 12.37 -12.86 -5.00
CA ARG A 449 12.59 -14.26 -5.44
C ARG A 449 12.81 -14.36 -6.94
N THR A 450 12.30 -13.39 -7.69
CA THR A 450 12.41 -13.42 -9.14
C THR A 450 13.80 -13.04 -9.66
N MET A 451 14.82 -12.76 -8.82
CA MET A 451 16.25 -12.72 -9.21
C MET A 451 16.66 -11.79 -10.37
N ALA A 452 15.74 -10.95 -10.87
CA ALA A 452 15.90 -10.23 -12.13
C ALA A 452 16.96 -9.11 -12.07
N PHE A 453 17.30 -8.65 -10.87
CA PHE A 453 18.42 -7.72 -10.71
C PHE A 453 19.78 -8.39 -10.92
N LEU A 454 19.93 -9.67 -10.57
CA LEU A 454 21.24 -10.31 -10.41
C LEU A 454 21.69 -11.12 -11.62
N ASP A 455 20.84 -11.37 -12.60
CA ASP A 455 21.17 -12.18 -13.78
C ASP A 455 21.26 -11.32 -15.06
N HIS A 456 21.19 -11.96 -16.23
CA HIS A 456 21.29 -11.33 -17.57
C HIS A 456 20.20 -10.28 -17.84
N ARG A 457 19.23 -10.16 -16.93
CA ARG A 457 18.10 -9.22 -16.99
C ARG A 457 18.43 -7.87 -16.37
N GLY A 458 19.45 -7.83 -15.50
CA GLY A 458 19.82 -6.66 -14.72
C GLY A 458 21.32 -6.39 -14.75
N LEU A 459 22.04 -6.76 -13.69
CA LEU A 459 23.47 -6.51 -13.54
C LEU A 459 24.35 -7.21 -14.58
N ARG A 460 23.82 -8.20 -15.32
CA ARG A 460 24.52 -8.87 -16.43
C ARG A 460 23.89 -8.60 -17.79
N HIS A 461 23.09 -7.54 -17.88
CA HIS A 461 22.48 -7.13 -19.14
C HIS A 461 23.55 -6.75 -20.18
N THR A 462 23.27 -6.93 -21.47
CA THR A 462 24.23 -6.66 -22.56
C THR A 462 24.60 -5.17 -22.66
N SER A 463 23.64 -4.28 -22.46
CA SER A 463 23.86 -2.82 -22.44
C SER A 463 24.52 -2.34 -21.13
N PRO A 464 25.68 -1.63 -21.20
CA PRO A 464 26.35 -1.05 -20.03
C PRO A 464 25.48 -0.08 -19.23
N LYS A 465 24.62 0.70 -19.91
CA LYS A 465 23.74 1.69 -19.26
C LYS A 465 22.70 1.02 -18.38
N VAL A 466 22.12 -0.08 -18.87
CA VAL A 466 21.17 -0.88 -18.10
C VAL A 466 21.85 -1.46 -16.87
N ARG A 467 23.09 -1.96 -17.01
CA ARG A 467 23.87 -2.47 -15.86
C ARG A 467 24.13 -1.37 -14.82
N SER A 468 24.55 -0.19 -15.25
CA SER A 468 24.80 0.95 -14.34
C SER A 468 23.55 1.40 -13.61
N ARG A 469 22.45 1.59 -14.34
CA ARG A 469 21.16 1.95 -13.75
C ARG A 469 20.65 0.88 -12.80
N THR A 470 20.82 -0.40 -13.16
CA THR A 470 20.43 -1.53 -12.31
C THR A 470 21.29 -1.59 -11.05
N ALA A 471 22.60 -1.34 -11.12
CA ALA A 471 23.47 -1.30 -9.95
C ALA A 471 23.05 -0.22 -8.95
N TYR A 472 22.74 0.98 -9.44
CA TYR A 472 22.20 2.05 -8.62
C TYR A 472 20.85 1.68 -7.99
N LEU A 473 19.89 1.21 -8.79
CA LEU A 473 18.54 0.86 -8.33
C LEU A 473 18.56 -0.31 -7.34
N PHE A 474 19.40 -1.32 -7.59
CA PHE A 474 19.61 -2.46 -6.70
C PHE A 474 20.15 -2.01 -5.35
N SER A 475 21.15 -1.13 -5.34
CA SER A 475 21.69 -0.57 -4.09
C SER A 475 20.64 0.19 -3.28
N ARG A 476 19.82 0.99 -3.95
CA ARG A 476 18.72 1.72 -3.31
C ARG A 476 17.63 0.79 -2.79
N PHE A 477 17.25 -0.21 -3.58
CA PHE A 477 16.24 -1.20 -3.24
C PHE A 477 16.61 -1.98 -1.97
N VAL A 478 17.85 -2.49 -1.91
CA VAL A 478 18.36 -3.21 -0.73
C VAL A 478 18.32 -2.32 0.51
N LYS A 479 18.78 -1.06 0.40
CA LYS A 479 18.75 -0.09 1.52
C LYS A 479 17.34 0.17 2.04
N SER A 480 16.33 0.17 1.18
CA SER A 480 14.93 0.38 1.59
C SER A 480 14.30 -0.84 2.25
N LEU A 481 14.77 -2.06 1.94
CA LEU A 481 14.16 -3.32 2.38
C LEU A 481 15.00 -4.13 3.38
N ASN A 482 16.04 -3.54 3.96
CA ASN A 482 17.05 -4.16 4.82
C ASN A 482 16.58 -5.37 5.66
N LYS A 483 15.48 -5.25 6.44
CA LYS A 483 14.99 -6.34 7.32
C LYS A 483 14.44 -7.57 6.56
N GLN A 484 13.83 -7.37 5.39
CA GLN A 484 13.25 -8.47 4.60
C GLN A 484 14.29 -9.20 3.74
N MET A 485 15.49 -8.64 3.61
CA MET A 485 16.57 -9.23 2.82
C MET A 485 17.20 -10.46 3.49
N ASN A 486 17.02 -10.65 4.80
CA ASN A 486 17.68 -11.69 5.61
C ASN A 486 17.71 -13.10 4.98
N PRO A 487 16.62 -13.65 4.45
CA PRO A 487 16.63 -15.00 3.85
C PRO A 487 17.46 -15.13 2.57
N PHE A 488 17.79 -14.00 1.93
CA PHE A 488 18.40 -13.95 0.60
C PHE A 488 19.86 -13.51 0.62
N ILE A 489 20.39 -13.09 1.78
CA ILE A 489 21.71 -12.45 1.87
C ILE A 489 22.80 -13.32 1.26
N GLU A 490 22.90 -14.59 1.65
CA GLU A 490 23.98 -15.46 1.18
C GLU A 490 23.90 -15.74 -0.34
N ASP A 491 22.70 -15.98 -0.87
CA ASP A 491 22.51 -16.20 -2.31
C ASP A 491 22.83 -14.93 -3.11
N VAL A 492 22.41 -13.75 -2.62
CA VAL A 492 22.75 -12.46 -3.21
C VAL A 492 24.27 -12.25 -3.21
N LEU A 493 24.94 -12.43 -2.07
CA LEU A 493 26.39 -12.25 -1.93
C LEU A 493 27.17 -13.21 -2.85
N ASN A 494 26.74 -14.47 -2.98
CA ASN A 494 27.36 -15.43 -3.88
C ASN A 494 27.21 -15.03 -5.36
N ARG A 495 26.06 -14.49 -5.76
CA ARG A 495 25.77 -14.10 -7.15
C ARG A 495 26.37 -12.77 -7.58
N ILE A 496 26.79 -11.91 -6.66
CA ILE A 496 27.49 -10.67 -7.00
C ILE A 496 29.01 -10.85 -6.99
N GLN A 497 29.54 -12.00 -6.55
CA GLN A 497 30.97 -12.21 -6.36
C GLN A 497 31.81 -12.02 -7.62
N ASP A 498 31.35 -12.54 -8.76
CA ASP A 498 31.98 -12.37 -10.08
C ASP A 498 31.84 -10.94 -10.65
N LEU A 499 30.89 -10.14 -10.17
CA LEU A 499 30.78 -8.73 -10.54
C LEU A 499 31.78 -7.83 -9.79
N MET A 500 32.35 -8.33 -8.70
CA MET A 500 33.26 -7.61 -7.81
C MET A 500 34.74 -7.86 -8.15
N GLU A 501 35.04 -8.53 -9.26
CA GLU A 501 36.43 -8.80 -9.64
C GLU A 501 37.15 -7.51 -10.07
N LEU A 502 38.24 -7.18 -9.37
CA LEU A 502 39.22 -6.15 -9.77
C LEU A 502 40.00 -6.62 -10.99
N SER A 503 39.84 -6.03 -12.17
CA SER A 503 40.65 -6.41 -13.34
C SER A 503 41.38 -5.19 -13.91
N PRO A 504 42.72 -5.20 -13.98
CA PRO A 504 43.44 -4.15 -14.70
C PRO A 504 43.14 -4.27 -16.21
N PRO A 505 42.99 -3.16 -16.93
CA PRO A 505 42.56 -3.14 -18.34
C PRO A 505 43.56 -3.73 -19.35
N GLU A 506 44.59 -4.45 -18.89
CA GLU A 506 45.78 -4.84 -19.67
C GLU A 506 45.55 -5.92 -20.75
N ASN A 507 44.41 -6.62 -20.76
CA ASN A 507 44.20 -7.81 -21.63
C ASN A 507 43.02 -7.70 -22.61
N GLY A 508 42.45 -6.50 -22.84
CA GLY A 508 41.23 -6.36 -23.66
C GLY A 508 39.97 -6.95 -23.03
N TYR A 509 40.08 -7.52 -21.82
CA TYR A 509 38.95 -7.89 -20.98
C TYR A 509 38.48 -6.66 -20.21
N GLN A 510 37.37 -6.07 -20.64
CA GLN A 510 36.67 -5.06 -19.86
C GLN A 510 35.84 -5.76 -18.78
N ALA A 511 35.96 -5.28 -17.54
CA ALA A 511 35.07 -5.71 -16.47
C ALA A 511 33.60 -5.47 -16.87
N LEU A 512 32.71 -6.37 -16.47
CA LEU A 512 31.29 -6.27 -16.85
C LEU A 512 30.67 -4.96 -16.32
N LEU A 513 31.05 -4.56 -15.11
CA LEU A 513 30.65 -3.30 -14.49
C LEU A 513 31.79 -2.27 -14.53
N SER A 514 31.43 -1.00 -14.62
CA SER A 514 32.38 0.09 -14.41
C SER A 514 32.83 0.15 -12.94
N SER A 515 33.94 0.83 -12.65
CA SER A 515 34.41 1.05 -11.27
C SER A 515 33.37 1.79 -10.43
N ASP A 516 32.67 2.77 -11.02
CA ASP A 516 31.57 3.49 -10.36
C ASP A 516 30.39 2.59 -10.02
N ASP A 517 30.04 1.65 -10.90
CA ASP A 517 28.96 0.70 -10.64
C ASP A 517 29.35 -0.33 -9.57
N GLN A 518 30.61 -0.78 -9.59
CA GLN A 518 31.15 -1.68 -8.57
C GLN A 518 31.10 -1.05 -7.18
N LEU A 519 31.28 0.27 -7.05
CA LEU A 519 31.07 0.97 -5.77
C LEU A 519 29.66 0.75 -5.22
N PHE A 520 28.61 0.79 -6.06
CA PHE A 520 27.25 0.49 -5.60
C PHE A 520 27.12 -0.96 -5.13
N ILE A 521 27.77 -1.91 -5.80
CA ILE A 521 27.71 -3.34 -5.42
C ILE A 521 28.43 -3.59 -4.09
N TYR A 522 29.63 -3.06 -3.89
CA TYR A 522 30.35 -3.16 -2.62
C TYR A 522 29.59 -2.47 -1.48
N GLU A 523 28.99 -1.30 -1.73
CA GLU A 523 28.14 -0.65 -0.73
C GLU A 523 26.96 -1.54 -0.33
N THR A 524 26.32 -2.16 -1.33
CA THR A 524 25.17 -3.04 -1.14
C THR A 524 25.53 -4.30 -0.35
N ALA A 525 26.66 -4.94 -0.69
CA ALA A 525 27.18 -6.07 0.04
C ALA A 525 27.46 -5.71 1.52
N GLY A 526 28.08 -4.55 1.76
CA GLY A 526 28.30 -4.04 3.11
C GLY A 526 26.99 -3.83 3.88
N VAL A 527 26.00 -3.16 3.26
CA VAL A 527 24.69 -2.91 3.88
C VAL A 527 23.96 -4.21 4.23
N LEU A 528 23.98 -5.21 3.35
CA LEU A 528 23.36 -6.52 3.60
C LEU A 528 24.00 -7.21 4.81
N ILE A 529 25.33 -7.25 4.88
CA ILE A 529 26.04 -7.92 5.98
C ILE A 529 25.76 -7.21 7.31
N VAL A 530 25.86 -5.89 7.35
CA VAL A 530 25.71 -5.10 8.59
C VAL A 530 24.28 -5.16 9.12
N ASN A 531 23.27 -5.03 8.25
CA ASN A 531 21.87 -5.03 8.64
C ASN A 531 21.26 -6.44 8.80
N SER A 532 22.05 -7.49 8.60
CA SER A 532 21.58 -8.87 8.80
C SER A 532 21.25 -9.18 10.27
N GLU A 533 20.37 -10.15 10.49
CA GLU A 533 20.07 -10.70 11.83
C GLU A 533 21.09 -11.75 12.32
N TYR A 534 22.22 -11.90 11.61
CA TYR A 534 23.26 -12.86 11.96
C TYR A 534 24.05 -12.45 13.22
N SER A 535 24.74 -13.42 13.84
CA SER A 535 25.65 -13.14 14.96
C SER A 535 26.84 -12.28 14.52
N ALA A 536 27.48 -11.60 15.48
CA ALA A 536 28.67 -10.80 15.21
C ALA A 536 29.79 -11.62 14.56
N GLU A 537 29.99 -12.88 14.97
CA GLU A 537 31.01 -13.74 14.35
C GLU A 537 30.66 -14.05 12.88
N ARG A 538 29.38 -14.31 12.59
CA ARG A 538 28.96 -14.59 11.21
C ARG A 538 29.09 -13.37 10.31
N LYS A 539 28.74 -12.17 10.81
CA LYS A 539 28.93 -10.91 10.09
C LYS A 539 30.42 -10.65 9.79
N GLN A 540 31.29 -10.88 10.77
CA GLN A 540 32.73 -10.77 10.61
C GLN A 540 33.25 -11.71 9.51
N VAL A 541 32.82 -12.99 9.51
CA VAL A 541 33.22 -13.97 8.48
C VAL A 541 32.77 -13.53 7.08
N LEU A 542 31.52 -13.07 6.93
CA LEU A 542 31.01 -12.60 5.64
C LEU A 542 31.76 -11.35 5.14
N MET A 543 32.04 -10.39 6.02
CA MET A 543 32.81 -9.18 5.68
C MET A 543 34.27 -9.53 5.32
N ARG A 544 34.88 -10.48 6.04
CA ARG A 544 36.22 -10.98 5.73
C ARG A 544 36.25 -11.67 4.36
N ASN A 545 35.29 -12.54 4.06
CA ASN A 545 35.17 -13.19 2.75
C ASN A 545 34.97 -12.20 1.60
N LEU A 546 34.32 -11.06 1.86
CA LEU A 546 34.13 -9.98 0.88
C LEU A 546 35.43 -9.22 0.59
N LEU A 547 36.23 -8.91 1.62
CA LEU A 547 37.40 -8.04 1.52
C LEU A 547 38.73 -8.79 1.33
N THR A 548 38.84 -10.06 1.74
CA THR A 548 40.07 -10.85 1.57
C THR A 548 40.52 -10.99 0.11
N PRO A 549 39.65 -11.35 -0.86
CA PRO A 549 40.05 -11.45 -2.26
C PRO A 549 40.56 -10.11 -2.83
N LEU A 550 39.94 -9.00 -2.38
CA LEU A 550 40.32 -7.64 -2.73
C LEU A 550 41.73 -7.31 -2.20
N MET A 551 42.00 -7.63 -0.92
CA MET A 551 43.30 -7.42 -0.28
C MET A 551 44.41 -8.27 -0.90
N GLU A 552 44.14 -9.54 -1.22
CA GLU A 552 45.10 -10.42 -1.89
C GLU A 552 45.46 -9.90 -3.29
N LYS A 553 44.45 -9.50 -4.07
CA LYS A 553 44.67 -8.95 -5.41
C LYS A 553 45.39 -7.60 -5.36
N PHE A 554 45.12 -6.77 -4.35
CA PHE A 554 45.85 -5.52 -4.12
C PHE A 554 47.35 -5.76 -3.93
N LYS A 555 47.76 -6.72 -3.08
CA LYS A 555 49.17 -7.04 -2.85
C LYS A 555 49.88 -7.43 -4.16
N VAL A 556 49.25 -8.30 -4.95
CA VAL A 556 49.79 -8.74 -6.25
C VAL A 556 49.88 -7.57 -7.25
N LEU A 557 48.89 -6.68 -7.29
CA LEU A 557 48.90 -5.52 -8.18
C LEU A 557 49.95 -4.48 -7.77
N LEU A 558 50.18 -4.30 -6.47
CA LEU A 558 51.22 -3.40 -5.96
C LEU A 558 52.62 -3.89 -6.35
N GLU A 559 52.88 -5.19 -6.22
CA GLU A 559 54.13 -5.80 -6.70
C GLU A 559 54.31 -5.61 -8.21
N LYS A 560 53.24 -5.81 -9.00
CA LYS A 560 53.26 -5.59 -10.45
C LYS A 560 53.53 -4.14 -10.83
N LEU A 561 52.95 -3.18 -10.12
CA LEU A 561 53.20 -1.75 -10.32
C LEU A 561 54.69 -1.43 -10.16
N MET A 562 55.35 -2.00 -9.14
CA MET A 562 56.78 -1.80 -8.90
C MET A 562 57.68 -2.42 -9.97
N MET A 563 57.17 -3.39 -10.74
CA MET A 563 57.88 -4.05 -11.84
C MET A 563 57.54 -3.47 -13.22
N ALA A 564 56.52 -2.60 -13.30
CA ALA A 564 56.06 -2.03 -14.56
C ALA A 564 57.03 -0.94 -15.05
N GLN A 565 57.43 -1.03 -16.32
CA GLN A 565 58.35 -0.07 -16.96
C GLN A 565 57.64 0.99 -17.81
N ASP A 566 56.36 0.77 -18.12
CA ASP A 566 55.55 1.60 -19.01
C ASP A 566 54.64 2.54 -18.20
N GLU A 567 54.61 3.83 -18.54
CA GLU A 567 53.87 4.86 -17.79
C GLU A 567 52.35 4.66 -17.85
N ASP A 568 51.80 4.31 -19.02
CA ASP A 568 50.37 4.04 -19.20
C ASP A 568 49.94 2.83 -18.37
N ARG A 569 50.78 1.80 -18.36
CA ARG A 569 50.59 0.61 -17.53
C ARG A 569 50.68 0.93 -16.03
N GLN A 570 51.64 1.76 -15.62
CA GLN A 570 51.75 2.20 -14.24
C GLN A 570 50.50 2.97 -13.79
N MET A 571 49.97 3.85 -14.64
CA MET A 571 48.74 4.59 -14.37
C MET A 571 47.53 3.66 -14.21
N ALA A 572 47.34 2.73 -15.15
CA ALA A 572 46.22 1.78 -15.09
C ALA A 572 46.27 0.86 -13.84
N LEU A 573 47.46 0.44 -13.42
CA LEU A 573 47.65 -0.33 -12.19
C LEU A 573 47.41 0.52 -10.94
N ALA A 574 47.86 1.79 -10.93
CA ALA A 574 47.62 2.72 -9.83
C ALA A 574 46.13 3.05 -9.66
N ASP A 575 45.40 3.27 -10.76
CA ASP A 575 43.94 3.44 -10.75
C ASP A 575 43.24 2.21 -10.20
N CYS A 576 43.65 1.01 -10.62
CA CYS A 576 43.08 -0.24 -10.12
C CYS A 576 43.33 -0.43 -8.61
N LEU A 577 44.53 -0.08 -8.12
CA LEU A 577 44.86 -0.06 -6.69
C LEU A 577 44.01 0.97 -5.93
N SER A 578 43.81 2.17 -6.50
CA SER A 578 42.95 3.19 -5.92
C SER A 578 41.48 2.75 -5.86
N HIS A 579 40.96 2.13 -6.93
CA HIS A 579 39.63 1.52 -6.94
C HIS A 579 39.47 0.45 -5.85
N ALA A 580 40.47 -0.42 -5.66
CA ALA A 580 40.45 -1.43 -4.61
C ALA A 580 40.29 -0.81 -3.21
N VAL A 581 41.07 0.23 -2.93
CA VAL A 581 40.96 0.99 -1.67
C VAL A 581 39.58 1.65 -1.56
N GLY A 582 39.09 2.22 -2.66
CA GLY A 582 37.75 2.81 -2.76
C GLY A 582 36.62 1.82 -2.47
N PHE A 583 36.70 0.59 -2.97
CA PHE A 583 35.72 -0.48 -2.73
C PHE A 583 35.66 -0.88 -1.26
N ALA A 584 36.82 -1.11 -0.62
CA ALA A 584 36.90 -1.37 0.81
C ALA A 584 36.43 -0.18 1.66
N SER A 585 36.71 1.05 1.22
CA SER A 585 36.16 2.25 1.86
C SER A 585 34.64 2.27 1.77
N ARG A 586 34.09 1.87 0.62
CA ARG A 586 32.66 1.93 0.34
C ARG A 586 31.84 0.94 1.16
N THR A 587 32.35 -0.27 1.43
CA THR A 587 31.67 -1.23 2.33
C THR A 587 31.49 -0.67 3.74
N SER A 588 32.42 0.20 4.18
CA SER A 588 32.33 0.81 5.51
C SER A 588 31.21 1.85 5.64
N LYS A 589 30.61 2.33 4.53
CA LYS A 589 29.46 3.25 4.56
C LYS A 589 28.21 2.64 5.19
N ALA A 590 28.15 1.31 5.28
CA ALA A 590 27.10 0.60 5.99
C ALA A 590 27.10 0.86 7.51
N PHE A 591 28.25 1.27 8.08
CA PHE A 591 28.38 1.59 9.50
C PHE A 591 28.15 3.08 9.76
N SER A 592 27.41 3.42 10.81
CA SER A 592 27.22 4.82 11.20
C SER A 592 28.38 5.34 12.05
N ASN A 593 28.97 4.50 12.91
CA ASN A 593 30.04 4.84 13.85
C ASN A 593 30.79 3.59 14.35
N LYS A 594 31.82 3.79 15.20
CA LYS A 594 32.59 2.70 15.85
C LYS A 594 31.74 1.68 16.60
N GLN A 595 30.69 2.13 17.28
CA GLN A 595 29.82 1.23 18.04
C GLN A 595 29.17 0.19 17.12
N THR A 596 28.70 0.60 15.94
CA THR A 596 28.12 -0.33 14.95
C THR A 596 29.15 -1.31 14.36
N VAL A 597 30.41 -0.87 14.17
CA VAL A 597 31.49 -1.74 13.69
C VAL A 597 31.83 -2.81 14.73
N LYS A 598 31.97 -2.40 15.99
CA LYS A 598 32.28 -3.29 17.13
C LYS A 598 31.15 -4.30 17.38
N GLN A 599 29.89 -3.85 17.33
CA GLN A 599 28.72 -4.73 17.45
C GLN A 599 28.65 -5.78 16.34
N CYS A 600 29.16 -5.48 15.15
CA CYS A 600 29.23 -6.44 14.04
C CYS A 600 30.52 -7.27 14.02
N GLY A 601 31.42 -7.12 14.99
CA GLY A 601 32.70 -7.84 15.03
C GLY A 601 33.66 -7.51 13.88
N CYS A 602 33.43 -6.42 13.14
CA CYS A 602 34.14 -6.14 11.88
C CYS A 602 35.42 -5.30 12.06
N SER A 603 35.75 -4.85 13.27
CA SER A 603 36.93 -3.99 13.52
C SER A 603 38.23 -4.60 13.00
N GLU A 604 38.48 -5.88 13.30
CA GLU A 604 39.70 -6.59 12.88
C GLU A 604 39.85 -6.64 11.35
N VAL A 605 38.74 -6.81 10.61
CA VAL A 605 38.76 -6.90 9.15
C VAL A 605 39.24 -5.58 8.54
N TYR A 606 38.81 -4.45 9.10
CA TYR A 606 39.24 -3.12 8.63
C TYR A 606 40.67 -2.76 9.09
N LEU A 607 41.13 -3.28 10.24
CA LEU A 607 42.53 -3.18 10.65
C LEU A 607 43.44 -3.96 9.69
N ASP A 608 43.04 -5.15 9.25
CA ASP A 608 43.75 -5.94 8.23
C ASP A 608 43.81 -5.20 6.89
N CYS A 609 42.73 -4.49 6.52
CA CYS A 609 42.69 -3.63 5.33
C CYS A 609 43.68 -2.47 5.44
N LEU A 610 43.74 -1.79 6.59
CA LEU A 610 44.72 -0.72 6.85
C LEU A 610 46.16 -1.23 6.70
N GLN A 611 46.47 -2.37 7.32
CA GLN A 611 47.80 -2.99 7.19
C GLN A 611 48.15 -3.35 5.74
N THR A 612 47.16 -3.72 4.92
CA THR A 612 47.37 -4.09 3.52
C THR A 612 47.51 -2.87 2.60
N PHE A 613 46.78 -1.78 2.84
CA PHE A 613 46.75 -0.63 1.94
C PHE A 613 47.82 0.44 2.25
N LEU A 614 48.23 0.59 3.51
CA LEU A 614 49.24 1.58 3.91
C LEU A 614 50.60 1.47 3.18
N PRO A 615 51.13 0.27 2.87
CA PRO A 615 52.37 0.13 2.10
C PRO A 615 52.34 0.82 0.72
N ALA A 616 51.16 1.07 0.14
CA ALA A 616 51.05 1.79 -1.13
C ALA A 616 51.48 3.27 -1.02
N LEU A 617 51.44 3.88 0.17
CA LEU A 617 51.95 5.24 0.41
C LEU A 617 53.47 5.34 0.26
N SER A 618 54.19 4.23 0.43
CA SER A 618 55.65 4.16 0.27
C SER A 618 56.07 3.92 -1.19
N CYS A 619 55.12 3.71 -2.11
CA CYS A 619 55.41 3.46 -3.51
C CYS A 619 55.91 4.74 -4.21
N PRO A 620 57.04 4.71 -4.93
CA PRO A 620 57.57 5.89 -5.60
C PRO A 620 56.86 6.25 -6.91
N LEU A 621 56.05 5.33 -7.47
CA LEU A 621 55.37 5.46 -8.76
C LEU A 621 53.92 5.91 -8.56
N GLN A 622 53.40 6.78 -9.44
CA GLN A 622 52.00 7.26 -9.43
C GLN A 622 51.50 7.69 -8.04
N LYS A 623 52.35 8.43 -7.30
CA LYS A 623 52.15 8.80 -5.89
C LYS A 623 50.81 9.52 -5.63
N GLU A 624 50.40 10.44 -6.51
CA GLU A 624 49.16 11.22 -6.33
C GLU A 624 47.91 10.34 -6.23
N VAL A 625 47.75 9.39 -7.16
CA VAL A 625 46.57 8.51 -7.26
C VAL A 625 46.48 7.60 -6.02
N LEU A 626 47.61 6.99 -5.62
CA LEU A 626 47.67 6.10 -4.47
C LEU A 626 47.46 6.85 -3.14
N ARG A 627 48.07 8.04 -2.99
CA ARG A 627 47.88 8.89 -1.81
C ARG A 627 46.43 9.32 -1.64
N SER A 628 45.79 9.77 -2.72
CA SER A 628 44.38 10.18 -2.70
C SER A 628 43.45 9.03 -2.29
N GLY A 629 43.65 7.84 -2.86
CA GLY A 629 42.88 6.64 -2.51
C GLY A 629 43.05 6.23 -1.04
N VAL A 630 44.28 6.11 -0.54
CA VAL A 630 44.54 5.73 0.86
C VAL A 630 44.07 6.82 1.82
N ARG A 631 44.19 8.10 1.47
CA ARG A 631 43.69 9.21 2.30
C ARG A 631 42.18 9.16 2.47
N THR A 632 41.43 8.98 1.38
CA THR A 632 39.95 8.89 1.46
C THR A 632 39.51 7.67 2.28
N PHE A 633 40.26 6.58 2.26
CA PHE A 633 40.06 5.45 3.17
C PHE A 633 40.37 5.78 4.62
N LEU A 634 41.49 6.47 4.93
CA LEU A 634 41.85 6.90 6.28
C LEU A 634 40.79 7.81 6.91
N HIS A 635 40.25 8.79 6.16
CA HIS A 635 39.13 9.64 6.61
C HIS A 635 37.96 8.81 7.13
N ARG A 636 37.66 7.72 6.42
CA ARG A 636 36.56 6.84 6.77
C ARG A 636 36.91 5.92 7.94
N MET A 637 38.14 5.42 8.01
CA MET A 637 38.61 4.57 9.11
C MET A 637 38.69 5.34 10.43
N ILE A 638 38.98 6.64 10.43
CA ILE A 638 38.89 7.49 11.63
C ILE A 638 37.46 7.54 12.20
N ILE A 639 36.44 7.58 11.33
CA ILE A 639 35.03 7.55 11.75
C ILE A 639 34.64 6.17 12.27
N CYS A 640 35.11 5.11 11.62
CA CYS A 640 34.69 3.73 11.87
C CYS A 640 35.44 3.04 13.01
N LEU A 641 36.72 3.34 13.23
CA LEU A 641 37.58 2.64 14.19
C LEU A 641 37.99 3.52 15.39
N GLU A 642 37.92 4.84 15.22
CA GLU A 642 38.36 5.85 16.20
C GLU A 642 39.73 5.47 16.80
N GLU A 643 39.85 5.25 18.11
CA GLU A 643 41.13 5.00 18.80
C GLU A 643 41.95 3.83 18.22
N GLU A 644 41.30 2.82 17.63
CA GLU A 644 41.99 1.65 17.06
C GLU A 644 42.80 2.00 15.80
N VAL A 645 42.52 3.13 15.15
CA VAL A 645 43.27 3.61 13.98
C VAL A 645 44.56 4.34 14.36
N LEU A 646 44.65 4.85 15.60
CA LEU A 646 45.72 5.75 16.05
C LEU A 646 47.15 5.19 15.85
N PRO A 647 47.43 3.89 16.06
CA PRO A 647 48.76 3.34 15.83
C PRO A 647 49.24 3.46 14.36
N PHE A 648 48.32 3.56 13.41
CA PHE A 648 48.62 3.60 11.97
C PHE A 648 48.80 5.02 11.44
N ILE A 649 48.24 6.03 12.13
CA ILE A 649 48.24 7.42 11.68
C ILE A 649 49.66 8.00 11.55
N PRO A 650 50.60 7.81 12.51
CA PRO A 650 51.94 8.37 12.38
C PRO A 650 52.69 7.86 11.15
N SER A 651 52.68 6.54 10.92
CA SER A 651 53.32 5.92 9.77
C SER A 651 52.68 6.37 8.45
N ALA A 652 51.35 6.40 8.38
CA ALA A 652 50.64 6.88 7.19
C ALA A 652 51.02 8.33 6.84
N SER A 653 51.02 9.19 7.86
CA SER A 653 51.29 10.61 7.72
C SER A 653 52.73 10.90 7.34
N GLU A 654 53.70 10.16 7.90
CA GLU A 654 55.11 10.26 7.50
C GLU A 654 55.28 9.99 5.99
N HIS A 655 54.65 8.94 5.48
CA HIS A 655 54.73 8.57 4.06
C HIS A 655 53.96 9.53 3.13
N MET A 656 52.85 10.11 3.61
CA MET A 656 52.11 11.13 2.87
C MET A 656 52.85 12.47 2.81
N LEU A 657 53.57 12.84 3.89
CA LEU A 657 54.31 14.09 3.99
C LEU A 657 55.73 14.01 3.40
N LYS A 658 56.25 12.80 3.17
CA LYS A 658 57.53 12.58 2.49
C LYS A 658 57.44 13.02 1.03
N ASP A 659 58.35 13.89 0.58
CA ASP A 659 58.33 14.47 -0.78
C ASP A 659 56.98 15.15 -1.13
N CYS A 660 56.35 15.82 -0.16
CA CYS A 660 55.01 16.41 -0.29
C CYS A 660 55.02 17.73 -1.07
N GLU A 661 54.14 17.88 -2.06
CA GLU A 661 53.90 19.13 -2.77
C GLU A 661 52.80 19.97 -2.09
N ALA A 662 52.63 21.24 -2.49
CA ALA A 662 51.62 22.12 -1.91
C ALA A 662 50.20 21.53 -1.95
N LYS A 663 49.83 20.90 -3.08
CA LYS A 663 48.53 20.26 -3.31
C LYS A 663 48.30 19.05 -2.39
N ASP A 664 49.31 18.19 -2.22
CA ASP A 664 49.24 17.03 -1.32
C ASP A 664 48.94 17.47 0.12
N LEU A 665 49.53 18.59 0.52
CA LEU A 665 49.38 19.14 1.85
C LEU A 665 48.00 19.77 2.05
N GLN A 666 47.51 20.55 1.08
CA GLN A 666 46.14 21.07 1.06
C GLN A 666 45.13 19.95 1.26
N GLU A 667 45.28 18.86 0.52
CA GLU A 667 44.36 17.74 0.61
C GLU A 667 44.52 16.91 1.92
N PHE A 668 45.66 17.01 2.61
CA PHE A 668 45.92 16.34 3.90
C PHE A 668 45.38 17.10 5.11
N ILE A 669 45.23 18.43 5.04
CA ILE A 669 44.73 19.25 6.16
C ILE A 669 43.34 18.85 6.64
N PRO A 670 42.35 18.55 5.76
CA PRO A 670 41.06 18.03 6.21
C PRO A 670 41.19 16.77 7.07
N LEU A 671 42.19 15.91 6.80
CA LEU A 671 42.43 14.69 7.58
C LEU A 671 42.98 15.04 8.97
N ILE A 672 43.94 15.98 9.04
CA ILE A 672 44.44 16.50 10.32
C ILE A 672 43.30 17.10 11.14
N ASN A 673 42.48 17.96 10.53
CA ASN A 673 41.34 18.58 11.20
C ASN A 673 40.35 17.53 11.72
N GLN A 674 40.09 16.48 10.94
CA GLN A 674 39.25 15.38 11.38
C GLN A 674 39.86 14.61 12.57
N ILE A 675 41.17 14.32 12.53
CA ILE A 675 41.89 13.66 13.63
C ILE A 675 41.81 14.53 14.89
N THR A 676 42.21 15.80 14.80
CA THR A 676 42.21 16.75 15.92
C THR A 676 40.81 16.93 16.50
N ALA A 677 39.78 17.05 15.65
CA ALA A 677 38.41 17.21 16.11
C ALA A 677 37.84 15.94 16.78
N LYS A 678 38.22 14.76 16.29
CA LYS A 678 37.70 13.48 16.77
C LYS A 678 38.43 12.99 18.04
N PHE A 679 39.69 13.37 18.23
CA PHE A 679 40.53 12.93 19.35
C PHE A 679 40.86 14.05 20.36
N LYS A 680 40.02 15.10 20.45
CA LYS A 680 40.21 16.26 21.36
C LYS A 680 40.55 15.91 22.82
N THR A 681 39.99 14.83 23.36
CA THR A 681 40.25 14.37 24.73
C THR A 681 41.65 13.78 24.93
N VAL A 682 42.27 13.31 23.85
CA VAL A 682 43.62 12.75 23.80
C VAL A 682 44.64 13.83 23.42
N THR A 683 44.23 14.83 22.65
CA THR A 683 45.11 15.90 22.13
C THR A 683 45.10 17.18 22.95
N GLY A 684 44.15 17.38 23.88
CA GLY A 684 43.91 18.73 24.39
C GLY A 684 43.23 19.61 23.33
N SER A 685 42.79 20.80 23.71
CA SER A 685 41.85 21.64 22.98
C SER A 685 42.40 22.39 21.76
N GLY A 686 43.52 21.94 21.19
CA GLY A 686 44.09 22.48 19.95
C GLY A 686 45.51 21.98 19.66
N MET A 687 45.99 22.15 18.42
CA MET A 687 47.41 21.89 18.11
C MET A 687 48.35 22.79 18.94
N SER A 688 47.91 24.00 19.29
CA SER A 688 48.59 24.94 20.20
C SER A 688 48.66 24.46 21.66
N GLU A 689 47.73 23.64 22.12
CA GLU A 689 47.75 23.07 23.48
C GLU A 689 48.55 21.75 23.54
N VAL A 690 48.56 20.95 22.45
CA VAL A 690 49.56 19.87 22.24
C VAL A 690 50.97 20.47 22.30
N ILE A 691 51.14 21.61 21.60
CA ILE A 691 52.11 22.72 21.75
C ILE A 691 52.69 23.05 23.14
N ALA A 692 51.79 23.11 24.12
CA ALA A 692 52.08 23.65 25.44
C ALA A 692 52.22 22.54 26.49
N ASN A 693 51.49 21.43 26.34
CA ASN A 693 51.49 20.31 27.28
C ASN A 693 52.48 19.22 26.86
N GLN A 694 53.77 19.44 27.14
CA GLN A 694 54.72 18.34 27.28
C GLN A 694 54.37 17.51 28.54
N GLY A 695 53.36 16.63 28.50
CA GLY A 695 53.16 15.69 29.61
C GLY A 695 51.76 15.17 29.92
N GLY A 696 50.81 15.13 28.99
CA GLY A 696 49.55 14.42 29.22
C GLY A 696 49.77 12.90 29.36
N LYS A 697 49.56 12.33 30.55
CA LYS A 697 49.79 10.90 30.87
C LYS A 697 48.83 9.91 30.21
N ASP A 698 47.79 10.38 29.51
CA ASP A 698 46.69 9.54 29.00
C ASP A 698 46.53 9.57 27.46
N GLY A 699 47.57 9.98 26.72
CA GLY A 699 47.59 9.91 25.25
C GLY A 699 48.32 8.66 24.70
N PRO A 700 47.99 8.17 23.48
CA PRO A 700 48.74 7.10 22.82
C PRO A 700 50.21 7.48 22.71
N VAL A 701 51.08 6.59 23.21
CA VAL A 701 52.53 6.76 23.19
C VAL A 701 52.98 7.06 21.75
N GLY A 702 53.58 8.24 21.53
CA GLY A 702 54.10 8.66 20.23
C GLY A 702 53.19 9.57 19.40
N PHE A 703 51.93 9.80 19.77
CA PHE A 703 51.04 10.70 19.01
C PHE A 703 51.41 12.18 19.17
N ALA A 704 51.70 12.63 20.40
CA ALA A 704 52.21 13.98 20.64
C ALA A 704 53.54 14.21 19.90
N ASP A 705 54.49 13.29 20.06
CA ASP A 705 55.76 13.27 19.32
C ASP A 705 55.56 13.36 17.80
N PHE A 706 54.57 12.65 17.27
CA PHE A 706 54.22 12.68 15.85
C PHE A 706 53.70 14.04 15.38
N VAL A 707 52.75 14.65 16.12
CA VAL A 707 52.23 15.98 15.81
C VAL A 707 53.37 16.99 15.76
N TYR A 708 54.28 16.97 16.74
CA TYR A 708 55.43 17.86 16.80
C TYR A 708 56.51 17.61 15.76
N LYS A 709 56.82 16.35 15.44
CA LYS A 709 57.94 16.02 14.53
C LYS A 709 57.55 16.07 13.07
N HIS A 710 56.28 15.87 12.74
CA HIS A 710 55.84 15.71 11.35
C HIS A 710 54.76 16.72 10.93
N ILE A 711 53.73 16.95 11.76
CA ILE A 711 52.63 17.85 11.37
C ILE A 711 53.05 19.32 11.50
N VAL A 712 53.59 19.71 12.65
CA VAL A 712 54.00 21.09 12.92
C VAL A 712 55.02 21.59 11.90
N PRO A 713 56.13 20.88 11.59
CA PRO A 713 57.09 21.33 10.58
C PRO A 713 56.49 21.36 9.18
N ALA A 714 55.61 20.41 8.83
CA ALA A 714 54.95 20.41 7.52
C ALA A 714 54.04 21.64 7.33
N CYS A 715 53.34 22.07 8.40
CA CYS A 715 52.51 23.27 8.37
C CYS A 715 53.32 24.57 8.16
N PHE A 716 54.61 24.59 8.54
CA PHE A 716 55.48 25.77 8.38
C PHE A 716 56.36 25.70 7.13
N LEU A 717 56.80 24.51 6.72
CA LEU A 717 57.70 24.32 5.57
C LEU A 717 56.97 24.28 4.22
N ALA A 718 55.69 23.90 4.21
CA ALA A 718 54.94 23.78 2.96
C ALA A 718 54.55 25.13 2.33
N PRO A 719 54.13 26.16 3.08
CA PRO A 719 53.86 27.47 2.51
C PRO A 719 55.11 28.19 1.97
N LEU A 720 56.31 27.74 2.37
CA LEU A 720 57.60 28.25 1.92
C LEU A 720 58.05 27.66 0.57
N LYS A 721 57.31 26.69 0.00
CA LYS A 721 57.61 26.11 -1.31
C LYS A 721 57.05 26.98 -2.43
N GLN A 722 57.82 27.16 -3.51
CA GLN A 722 57.39 27.94 -4.70
C GLN A 722 56.11 27.42 -5.38
N THR A 723 55.71 26.18 -5.11
CA THR A 723 54.50 25.54 -5.63
C THR A 723 53.24 25.87 -4.83
N PHE A 724 53.35 26.60 -3.71
CA PHE A 724 52.25 26.89 -2.81
C PHE A 724 51.55 28.21 -3.15
N ASP A 725 50.26 28.17 -3.46
CA ASP A 725 49.47 29.35 -3.82
C ASP A 725 48.86 30.04 -2.58
N LEU A 726 49.53 31.09 -2.10
CA LEU A 726 49.06 31.94 -0.99
C LEU A 726 47.82 32.79 -1.33
N ALA A 727 47.37 32.81 -2.58
CA ALA A 727 46.14 33.47 -3.02
C ALA A 727 44.90 32.59 -2.89
N ASP A 728 45.04 31.26 -2.73
CA ASP A 728 43.92 30.36 -2.47
C ASP A 728 43.37 30.56 -1.05
N ALA A 729 42.25 31.26 -0.96
CA ALA A 729 41.57 31.57 0.30
C ALA A 729 41.13 30.32 1.07
N GLN A 730 40.78 29.23 0.39
CA GLN A 730 40.33 27.99 1.03
C GLN A 730 41.49 27.29 1.73
N THR A 731 42.64 27.18 1.06
CA THR A 731 43.88 26.64 1.64
C THR A 731 44.30 27.43 2.88
N VAL A 732 44.32 28.76 2.78
CA VAL A 732 44.71 29.62 3.92
C VAL A 732 43.75 29.45 5.10
N LEU A 733 42.44 29.34 4.85
CA LEU A 733 41.43 29.14 5.89
C LEU A 733 41.59 27.78 6.59
N GLU A 734 41.87 26.72 5.83
CA GLU A 734 42.07 25.37 6.36
C GLU A 734 43.32 25.27 7.25
N PHE A 735 44.41 25.97 6.86
CA PHE A 735 45.61 26.12 7.67
C PHE A 735 45.36 26.89 8.97
N CYS A 736 44.64 28.01 8.89
CA CYS A 736 44.23 28.79 10.05
C CYS A 736 43.37 27.94 11.02
N GLN A 737 42.45 27.12 10.49
CA GLN A 737 41.66 26.19 11.30
C GLN A 737 42.51 25.11 11.97
N ALA A 738 43.47 24.54 11.23
CA ALA A 738 44.36 23.53 11.76
C ALA A 738 45.21 24.09 12.92
N LEU A 739 45.84 25.26 12.71
CA LEU A 739 46.67 25.95 13.69
C LEU A 739 45.87 26.74 14.75
N GLN A 740 44.53 26.71 14.68
CA GLN A 740 43.62 27.51 15.51
C GLN A 740 43.93 29.02 15.51
N GLN A 741 44.41 29.54 14.39
CA GLN A 741 44.68 30.97 14.21
C GLN A 741 43.40 31.70 13.77
N PRO A 742 42.93 32.72 14.50
CA PRO A 742 41.67 33.40 14.21
C PRO A 742 41.72 34.31 12.98
N ASP A 743 42.91 34.75 12.55
CA ASP A 743 43.08 35.67 11.42
C ASP A 743 44.14 35.19 10.41
N ALA A 744 43.75 35.09 9.14
CA ALA A 744 44.62 34.78 8.02
C ALA A 744 45.75 35.80 7.81
N LYS A 745 45.59 37.04 8.30
CA LYS A 745 46.65 38.06 8.27
C LYS A 745 47.79 37.74 9.24
N VAL A 746 47.48 37.19 10.41
CA VAL A 746 48.49 36.79 11.42
C VAL A 746 49.34 35.65 10.85
N PHE A 747 48.69 34.63 10.27
CA PHE A 747 49.38 33.53 9.58
C PHE A 747 50.28 34.01 8.42
N LYS A 748 49.81 34.96 7.60
CA LYS A 748 50.60 35.53 6.49
C LYS A 748 51.77 36.40 6.96
N ASN A 749 51.66 37.08 8.10
CA ASN A 749 52.77 37.84 8.68
C ASN A 749 53.84 36.89 9.28
N TYR A 750 53.40 35.82 9.94
CA TYR A 750 54.27 34.78 10.48
C TYR A 750 55.12 34.08 9.41
N LEU A 751 54.53 33.77 8.26
CA LEU A 751 55.26 33.19 7.12
C LEU A 751 56.34 34.13 6.56
N LYS A 752 56.07 35.44 6.53
CA LYS A 752 57.06 36.44 6.11
C LYS A 752 58.23 36.57 7.07
N GLU A 753 57.98 36.42 8.37
CA GLU A 753 59.05 36.40 9.38
C GLU A 753 59.85 35.09 9.33
N ALA A 754 59.21 33.96 9.06
CA ALA A 754 59.87 32.68 8.84
C ALA A 754 60.75 32.67 7.56
N GLU A 755 60.32 33.31 6.47
CA GLU A 755 61.15 33.53 5.27
C GLU A 755 62.36 34.42 5.56
N ALA A 756 62.21 35.44 6.42
CA ALA A 756 63.29 36.35 6.77
C ALA A 756 64.37 35.72 7.68
N ALA A 757 64.04 34.62 8.37
CA ALA A 757 64.95 33.87 9.25
C ALA A 757 65.70 32.76 8.49
N GLU A 758 66.53 33.13 7.52
CA GLU A 758 67.22 32.24 6.56
C GLU A 758 68.31 31.30 7.13
N THR A 759 68.26 30.91 8.42
CA THR A 759 69.24 29.96 9.01
C THR A 759 68.63 29.06 10.08
N LEU A 760 67.99 27.96 9.71
CA LEU A 760 67.76 26.84 10.65
C LEU A 760 68.00 25.49 9.94
N PRO A 761 68.96 24.67 10.42
CA PRO A 761 69.18 23.33 9.88
C PRO A 761 68.06 22.35 10.27
N SER A 762 67.97 21.30 9.47
CA SER A 762 66.82 20.46 9.17
C SER A 762 66.22 19.57 10.28
N HIS A 763 66.43 19.77 11.59
CA HIS A 763 65.86 18.82 12.58
C HIS A 763 65.44 19.34 13.96
N SER A 764 65.38 20.65 14.21
CA SER A 764 64.71 21.15 15.42
C SER A 764 64.25 22.58 15.23
N MET A 765 62.95 22.83 15.42
CA MET A 765 62.44 24.19 15.56
C MET A 765 63.14 24.86 16.75
N SER A 766 63.67 26.06 16.56
CA SER A 766 64.25 26.81 17.67
C SER A 766 63.16 27.18 18.69
N PRO A 767 63.49 27.29 19.98
CA PRO A 767 62.54 27.74 21.02
C PRO A 767 61.87 29.07 20.68
N ALA A 768 62.46 29.90 19.82
CA ALA A 768 61.89 31.20 19.44
C ALA A 768 60.62 31.07 18.58
N VAL A 769 60.50 30.03 17.76
CA VAL A 769 59.30 29.79 16.94
C VAL A 769 58.15 29.27 17.80
N VAL A 770 58.47 28.41 18.78
CA VAL A 770 57.51 27.92 19.78
C VAL A 770 57.03 29.05 20.69
N VAL A 771 57.93 29.97 21.07
CA VAL A 771 57.60 31.18 21.84
C VAL A 771 56.72 32.13 21.02
N ALA A 772 56.96 32.30 19.72
CA ALA A 772 56.09 33.13 18.87
C ALA A 772 54.66 32.55 18.71
N VAL A 773 54.50 31.21 18.75
CA VAL A 773 53.16 30.58 18.81
C VAL A 773 52.48 30.79 20.16
N GLN A 774 53.25 30.95 21.25
CA GLN A 774 52.73 31.17 22.61
C GLN A 774 52.50 32.65 22.97
N GLU A 775 53.25 33.59 22.39
CA GLU A 775 53.24 35.01 22.83
C GLU A 775 52.11 35.84 22.21
N GLU A 776 51.53 35.47 21.06
CA GLU A 776 50.41 36.22 20.45
C GLU A 776 49.00 35.78 20.93
N GLU A 777 48.88 34.77 21.81
CA GLU A 777 47.62 34.49 22.53
C GLU A 777 47.24 35.61 23.52
N PHE A 778 48.12 36.59 23.77
CA PHE A 778 47.90 37.65 24.76
C PHE A 778 47.62 39.07 24.20
N HIS A 779 47.63 39.28 22.89
CA HIS A 779 47.37 40.60 22.30
C HIS A 779 46.26 40.57 21.23
N ALA A 780 45.05 40.18 21.64
CA ALA A 780 43.83 40.61 20.98
C ALA A 780 43.10 41.63 21.88
N SER A 781 43.36 42.92 21.63
CA SER A 781 42.48 44.03 22.05
C SER A 781 41.56 44.40 20.90
#